data_AF-A0A937UBU2-F1
#
_entry.id   AF-A0A937UBU2-F1
#
_cell.length_a   1.000
_cell.length_b   1.000
_cell.length_c   1.000
_cell.angle_alpha   90.00
_cell.angle_beta   90.00
_cell.angle_gamma   90.00
#
_symmetry.space_group_name_H-M   'P 1'
#
loop_
_entity.id
_entity.type
_entity.pdbx_description
1 polymer ?
#
loop_
_entity_poly.entity_id
_entity_poly.type
_entity_poly.pdbx_seq_one_letter_code
_entity_poly.pdbx_strand_id
1 'polypeptide(L)'
;MNEPKRSFDEKAKAIAGMLAVISGVVTTATQFSKDIREFLGLIPELGPIWYPVLVALIIAGAWAIWDGLARRSRLLRPEALLLRADRTEHLAGRSEDIDRLSRLCTDYSQVHLVGESGAGKSALARAGLCPKLGARARLIPVYVDVWGQDWETGPRVALASALWQALSQEDRDAIGLTGPPEPKDLLATIRRSKVKLGREPLLIFDQFDDYQTRHRSRFLPGRRRTWLPANKLIKVNSFWRDIANLVGEEGVHCLFVTRTDTADGLESIRFVSPQVYRLDRLNVDSVQPLLTHLTPDTEGSDPVVFAPDHGWDRLKDRLARDLGKDGAVLPAQMKIALQGLAGLGALTVRDYERKGGLRGLEAAHIQRHVSGTARNFNLTKSQVRTLLLSMVDPEALKTVPRSTDDLQEVVIGGDKRGSGRLKQTVQVVLDYLEQREIIRRRLDPDTHQHVWVLDHDYLCRGVLEAEHGASRWFVMALESQRAFREAGSGIWRKWKSLLDPWPQVVLACLRLVGRFRYGDMRSFAALSLLRFVPLVILGSAMAFYFLKAEDKQRKRVDQAWEIIASAQGRPGDLGRKDALLYLHRNGKSFEKVDISLAYLPRLSLTGANLKHANLAKIVLAGADLSGADLTLADLSDANMCDANFSGAELSDANLPQSTLWFADFSDANLRRANLLEADLSDANLAEAVLVYANCTRADFTSAYLSKAKLIGANLAGADLTDAKLIDADLTDANLAEASLKGANLSGADLTRANLAGAMLWGKADLTEAKLIDANLAEANLAEADLAKANLRGANLFGAYLADANLTDISGWREIKSLEYVNIYGVKNAPKEFEEQATAPEQRIESYIEWRDWKRQKIQKATSGK
;
A
#
# COMPACT_ATOMS: atom_id res chain seq x y z
N MET A 1 29.25 27.07 -16.61
CA MET A 1 28.34 27.39 -17.74
C MET A 1 28.07 26.12 -18.51
N ASN A 2 26.80 25.89 -18.83
CA ASN A 2 26.20 24.79 -19.62
C ASN A 2 25.88 23.49 -18.88
N GLU A 3 24.79 23.53 -18.09
CA GLU A 3 23.88 22.39 -17.89
C GLU A 3 23.21 21.99 -19.22
N PRO A 4 22.94 20.69 -19.46
CA PRO A 4 22.11 20.27 -20.58
C PRO A 4 20.62 20.31 -20.20
N LYS A 5 19.86 21.11 -20.96
CA LYS A 5 18.39 21.14 -21.02
C LYS A 5 17.81 19.73 -21.22
N ARG A 6 17.32 19.08 -20.15
CA ARG A 6 16.54 17.83 -20.18
C ARG A 6 15.40 17.80 -19.14
N SER A 7 14.69 18.91 -18.89
CA SER A 7 13.57 18.90 -17.93
C SER A 7 12.22 19.44 -18.44
N PHE A 8 12.10 19.82 -19.71
CA PHE A 8 10.84 20.34 -20.27
C PHE A 8 10.05 19.32 -21.09
N ASP A 9 10.73 18.43 -21.81
CA ASP A 9 10.08 17.46 -22.73
C ASP A 9 9.44 16.26 -22.00
N GLU A 10 9.97 15.83 -20.85
CA GLU A 10 9.37 14.78 -20.03
C GLU A 10 8.14 15.28 -19.25
N LYS A 11 8.18 16.53 -18.78
CA LYS A 11 7.02 17.19 -18.17
C LYS A 11 5.93 17.46 -19.21
N ALA A 12 6.29 17.83 -20.45
CA ALA A 12 5.33 18.00 -21.54
C ALA A 12 4.68 16.66 -21.97
N LYS A 13 5.43 15.55 -22.01
CA LYS A 13 4.89 14.20 -22.27
C LYS A 13 4.02 13.67 -21.13
N ALA A 14 4.36 13.96 -19.87
CA ALA A 14 3.52 13.63 -18.73
C ALA A 14 2.21 14.43 -18.72
N ILE A 15 2.26 15.73 -19.05
CA ILE A 15 1.07 16.59 -19.18
C ILE A 15 0.22 16.19 -20.40
N ALA A 16 0.83 15.82 -21.52
CA ALA A 16 0.12 15.30 -22.71
C ALA A 16 -0.51 13.92 -22.45
N GLY A 17 0.16 13.04 -21.69
CA GLY A 17 -0.40 11.77 -21.23
C GLY A 17 -1.55 11.95 -20.24
N MET A 18 -1.45 12.92 -19.33
CA MET A 18 -2.53 13.31 -18.42
C MET A 18 -3.72 13.89 -19.17
N LEU A 19 -3.48 14.77 -20.16
CA LEU A 19 -4.53 15.34 -21.02
C LEU A 19 -5.18 14.28 -21.92
N ALA A 20 -4.45 13.25 -22.37
CA ALA A 20 -5.00 12.12 -23.12
C ALA A 20 -5.85 11.18 -22.25
N VAL A 21 -5.46 10.97 -20.99
CA VAL A 21 -6.26 10.22 -20.00
C VAL A 21 -7.49 11.02 -19.57
N ILE A 22 -7.36 12.34 -19.35
CA ILE A 22 -8.49 13.23 -19.07
C ILE A 22 -9.42 13.31 -20.29
N SER A 23 -8.89 13.40 -21.52
CA SER A 23 -9.68 13.36 -22.76
C SER A 23 -10.37 12.00 -22.95
N GLY A 24 -9.71 10.89 -22.61
CA GLY A 24 -10.28 9.54 -22.61
C GLY A 24 -11.37 9.34 -21.56
N VAL A 25 -11.18 9.89 -20.35
CA VAL A 25 -12.18 9.87 -19.27
C VAL A 25 -13.33 10.83 -19.59
N VAL A 26 -13.08 11.99 -20.19
CA VAL A 26 -14.11 12.93 -20.65
C VAL A 26 -14.89 12.35 -21.82
N THR A 27 -14.26 11.68 -22.80
CA THR A 27 -14.97 11.00 -23.90
C THR A 27 -15.80 9.83 -23.38
N THR A 28 -15.26 9.01 -22.48
CA THR A 28 -16.01 7.90 -21.86
C THR A 28 -17.13 8.41 -20.94
N ALA A 29 -16.93 9.52 -20.22
CA ALA A 29 -17.96 10.18 -19.42
C ALA A 29 -19.02 10.87 -20.28
N THR A 30 -18.65 11.45 -21.43
CA THR A 30 -19.62 12.02 -22.37
C THR A 30 -20.43 10.95 -23.07
N GLN A 31 -19.82 9.81 -23.45
CA GLN A 31 -20.50 8.65 -24.02
C GLN A 31 -21.44 8.01 -22.98
N PHE A 32 -20.97 7.81 -21.75
CA PHE A 32 -21.77 7.32 -20.63
C PHE A 32 -22.90 8.28 -20.25
N SER A 33 -22.68 9.61 -20.33
CA SER A 33 -23.73 10.61 -20.11
C SER A 33 -24.79 10.61 -21.20
N LYS A 34 -24.42 10.24 -22.43
CA LYS A 34 -25.30 10.14 -23.60
C LYS A 34 -26.13 8.86 -23.53
N ASP A 35 -25.53 7.74 -23.15
CA ASP A 35 -26.19 6.46 -22.93
C ASP A 35 -27.13 6.50 -21.70
N ILE A 36 -26.77 7.24 -20.65
CA ILE A 36 -27.66 7.54 -19.51
C ILE A 36 -28.81 8.45 -19.94
N ARG A 37 -28.59 9.43 -20.83
CA ARG A 37 -29.65 10.31 -21.35
C ARG A 37 -30.64 9.53 -22.23
N GLU A 38 -30.16 8.59 -23.04
CA GLU A 38 -31.00 7.67 -23.82
C GLU A 38 -31.76 6.68 -22.93
N PHE A 39 -31.12 6.13 -21.89
CA PHE A 39 -31.76 5.22 -20.93
C PHE A 39 -32.80 5.93 -20.05
N LEU A 40 -32.57 7.18 -19.67
CA LEU A 40 -33.52 8.00 -18.92
C LEU A 40 -34.65 8.57 -19.79
N GLY A 41 -34.43 8.72 -21.10
CA GLY A 41 -35.47 9.05 -22.08
C GLY A 41 -36.55 7.97 -22.26
N LEU A 42 -36.33 6.77 -21.71
CA LEU A 42 -37.29 5.65 -21.70
C LEU A 42 -38.20 5.63 -20.46
N ILE A 43 -38.01 6.55 -19.50
CA ILE A 43 -38.80 6.63 -18.25
C ILE A 43 -39.44 8.03 -18.18
N PRO A 44 -40.67 8.22 -18.69
CA PRO A 44 -41.27 9.56 -18.87
C PRO A 44 -41.57 10.32 -17.56
N GLU A 45 -41.52 9.66 -16.41
CA GLU A 45 -41.96 10.21 -15.12
C GLU A 45 -40.82 10.72 -14.21
N LEU A 46 -39.55 10.56 -14.62
CA LEU A 46 -38.41 11.06 -13.83
C LEU A 46 -38.20 12.57 -14.10
N GLY A 47 -38.81 13.41 -13.27
CA GLY A 47 -38.64 14.86 -13.31
C GLY A 47 -37.17 15.34 -13.16
N PRO A 48 -36.86 16.59 -13.54
CA PRO A 48 -35.49 17.13 -13.69
C PRO A 48 -34.62 17.10 -12.42
N ILE A 49 -35.20 16.84 -11.25
CA ILE A 49 -34.52 16.73 -9.94
C ILE A 49 -33.79 15.38 -9.79
N TRP A 50 -34.25 14.33 -10.47
CA TRP A 50 -33.62 13.00 -10.35
C TRP A 50 -32.32 12.88 -11.14
N TYR A 51 -32.11 13.74 -12.15
CA TYR A 51 -30.87 13.77 -12.93
C TYR A 51 -29.64 14.09 -12.07
N PRO A 52 -29.61 15.16 -11.25
CA PRO A 52 -28.49 15.42 -10.34
C PRO A 52 -28.38 14.40 -9.21
N VAL A 53 -29.48 13.80 -8.73
CA VAL A 53 -29.43 12.76 -7.68
C VAL A 53 -28.84 11.46 -8.23
N LEU A 54 -29.22 11.05 -9.43
CA LEU A 54 -28.66 9.86 -10.08
C LEU A 54 -27.19 10.08 -10.44
N VAL A 55 -26.84 11.28 -10.92
CA VAL A 55 -25.44 11.68 -11.15
C VAL A 55 -24.67 11.70 -9.84
N ALA A 56 -25.24 12.21 -8.74
CA ALA A 56 -24.60 12.20 -7.42
C ALA A 56 -24.46 10.77 -6.85
N LEU A 57 -25.41 9.87 -7.08
CA LEU A 57 -25.31 8.46 -6.70
C LEU A 57 -24.31 7.70 -7.57
N ILE A 58 -24.18 8.07 -8.84
CA ILE A 58 -23.15 7.55 -9.75
C ILE A 58 -21.78 8.09 -9.35
N ILE A 59 -21.66 9.37 -8.97
CA ILE A 59 -20.42 9.98 -8.49
C ILE A 59 -20.04 9.44 -7.11
N ALA A 60 -20.98 9.30 -6.19
CA ALA A 60 -20.77 8.71 -4.87
C ALA A 60 -20.49 7.21 -4.96
N GLY A 61 -21.15 6.52 -5.88
CA GLY A 61 -20.84 5.13 -6.24
C GLY A 61 -19.45 5.03 -6.86
N ALA A 62 -19.11 5.91 -7.79
CA ALA A 62 -17.79 5.99 -8.42
C ALA A 62 -16.71 6.41 -7.42
N TRP A 63 -17.02 7.25 -6.43
CA TRP A 63 -16.13 7.70 -5.37
C TRP A 63 -15.97 6.62 -4.30
N ALA A 64 -17.02 5.91 -3.89
CA ALA A 64 -16.93 4.75 -3.02
C ALA A 64 -16.21 3.58 -3.70
N ILE A 65 -16.39 3.43 -5.01
CA ILE A 65 -15.61 2.53 -5.85
C ILE A 65 -14.17 3.03 -5.91
N TRP A 66 -13.90 4.32 -6.12
CA TRP A 66 -12.56 4.93 -6.20
C TRP A 66 -11.81 4.83 -4.86
N ASP A 67 -12.41 5.24 -3.76
CA ASP A 67 -11.88 5.16 -2.39
C ASP A 67 -11.68 3.69 -1.98
N GLY A 68 -12.67 2.84 -2.27
CA GLY A 68 -12.58 1.40 -2.08
C GLY A 68 -11.58 0.72 -3.02
N LEU A 69 -11.16 1.35 -4.12
CA LEU A 69 -10.13 0.89 -5.05
C LEU A 69 -8.75 1.46 -4.69
N ALA A 70 -8.68 2.69 -4.18
CA ALA A 70 -7.47 3.39 -3.77
C ALA A 70 -6.89 2.82 -2.46
N ARG A 71 -7.74 2.21 -1.61
CA ARG A 71 -7.34 1.56 -0.35
C ARG A 71 -7.20 0.03 -0.43
N ARG A 72 -6.78 -0.53 -1.56
CA ARG A 72 -6.56 -1.99 -1.71
C ARG A 72 -5.12 -2.29 -2.06
N SER A 73 -4.57 -3.35 -1.47
CA SER A 73 -3.27 -3.86 -1.87
C SER A 73 -3.28 -4.27 -3.34
N ARG A 74 -2.31 -3.77 -4.11
CA ARG A 74 -2.17 -4.05 -5.55
C ARG A 74 -0.72 -4.28 -5.91
N LEU A 75 -0.52 -5.05 -6.98
CA LEU A 75 0.79 -5.33 -7.53
C LEU A 75 1.23 -4.17 -8.44
N LEU A 76 2.28 -3.45 -8.08
CA LEU A 76 2.85 -2.38 -8.90
C LEU A 76 3.81 -2.93 -9.96
N ARG A 77 4.53 -4.00 -9.63
CA ARG A 77 5.55 -4.62 -10.50
C ARG A 77 5.30 -6.12 -10.65
N PRO A 78 4.44 -6.53 -11.61
CA PRO A 78 4.16 -7.94 -11.87
C PRO A 78 5.39 -8.78 -12.21
N GLU A 79 6.39 -8.16 -12.82
CA GLU A 79 7.68 -8.74 -13.18
C GLU A 79 8.45 -9.26 -11.94
N ALA A 80 8.26 -8.65 -10.76
CA ALA A 80 8.97 -9.04 -9.54
C ALA A 80 8.51 -10.39 -8.97
N LEU A 81 7.34 -10.90 -9.41
CA LEU A 81 6.86 -12.25 -9.06
C LEU A 81 7.45 -13.35 -9.95
N LEU A 82 8.29 -12.99 -10.94
CA LEU A 82 8.94 -13.96 -11.83
C LEU A 82 10.17 -14.56 -11.15
N LEU A 83 10.00 -15.77 -10.61
CA LEU A 83 11.13 -16.58 -10.13
C LEU A 83 11.99 -17.03 -11.30
N ARG A 84 13.18 -16.43 -11.44
CA ARG A 84 14.23 -16.82 -12.39
C ARG A 84 15.25 -17.74 -11.73
N ALA A 85 15.75 -18.71 -12.49
CA ALA A 85 16.70 -19.72 -12.02
C ALA A 85 18.13 -19.20 -11.85
N ASP A 86 18.43 -18.00 -12.35
CA ASP A 86 19.73 -17.32 -12.30
C ASP A 86 19.85 -16.32 -11.14
N ARG A 87 18.77 -16.08 -10.37
CA ARG A 87 18.77 -15.13 -9.26
C ARG A 87 18.98 -15.83 -7.91
N THR A 88 20.01 -15.41 -7.20
CA THR A 88 20.35 -15.85 -5.84
C THR A 88 19.24 -15.55 -4.83
N GLU A 89 18.55 -14.42 -4.99
CA GLU A 89 17.44 -13.99 -4.11
C GLU A 89 16.29 -15.01 -4.05
N HIS A 90 16.12 -15.84 -5.09
CA HIS A 90 15.08 -16.86 -5.15
C HIS A 90 15.48 -18.19 -4.48
N LEU A 91 16.68 -18.26 -3.91
CA LEU A 91 17.21 -19.43 -3.19
C LEU A 91 17.07 -19.31 -1.67
N ALA A 92 16.23 -18.40 -1.15
CA ALA A 92 16.08 -18.29 0.30
C ALA A 92 15.60 -19.61 0.92
N GLY A 93 16.18 -19.96 2.08
CA GLY A 93 16.02 -21.27 2.71
C GLY A 93 16.86 -22.40 2.13
N ARG A 94 17.72 -22.15 1.13
CA ARG A 94 18.67 -23.12 0.54
C ARG A 94 20.13 -22.88 0.93
N SER A 95 20.41 -21.99 1.87
CA SER A 95 21.79 -21.65 2.27
C SER A 95 22.58 -22.89 2.72
N GLU A 96 21.97 -23.72 3.57
CA GLU A 96 22.59 -24.96 4.06
C GLU A 96 22.81 -25.99 2.94
N ASP A 97 21.85 -26.15 2.02
CA ASP A 97 21.99 -27.01 0.85
C ASP A 97 23.19 -26.59 -0.01
N ILE A 98 23.35 -25.29 -0.24
CA ILE A 98 24.47 -24.73 -1.01
C ILE A 98 25.80 -24.97 -0.28
N ASP A 99 25.86 -24.76 1.03
CA ASP A 99 27.06 -25.02 1.83
C ASP A 99 27.48 -26.48 1.85
N ARG A 100 26.50 -27.38 1.97
CA ARG A 100 26.74 -28.82 1.99
C ARG A 100 27.17 -29.35 0.63
N LEU A 101 26.49 -28.92 -0.44
CA LEU A 101 26.85 -29.30 -1.80
C LEU A 101 28.23 -28.74 -2.20
N SER A 102 28.55 -27.50 -1.81
CA SER A 102 29.88 -26.90 -2.01
C SER A 102 31.00 -27.73 -1.37
N ARG A 103 30.81 -28.20 -0.14
CA ARG A 103 31.77 -29.10 0.54
C ARG A 103 31.91 -30.43 -0.20
N LEU A 104 30.79 -31.09 -0.53
CA LEU A 104 30.80 -32.36 -1.26
C LEU A 104 31.54 -32.25 -2.60
N CYS A 105 31.29 -31.21 -3.38
CA CYS A 105 31.97 -30.98 -4.65
C CYS A 105 33.47 -30.66 -4.50
N THR A 106 33.89 -30.19 -3.32
CA THR A 106 35.30 -29.93 -3.01
C THR A 106 36.04 -31.19 -2.53
N ASP A 107 35.34 -32.04 -1.78
CA ASP A 107 35.95 -33.20 -1.11
C ASP A 107 35.93 -34.47 -1.98
N TYR A 108 35.02 -34.55 -2.96
CA TYR A 108 34.83 -35.73 -3.81
C TYR A 108 34.91 -35.38 -5.30
N SER A 109 35.62 -36.22 -6.08
CA SER A 109 35.77 -36.05 -7.53
C SER A 109 34.47 -36.31 -8.31
N GLN A 110 33.50 -37.01 -7.71
CA GLN A 110 32.20 -37.22 -8.32
C GLN A 110 31.07 -37.10 -7.30
N VAL A 111 30.12 -36.23 -7.60
CA VAL A 111 28.90 -36.00 -6.80
C VAL A 111 27.68 -36.12 -7.70
N HIS A 112 26.62 -36.72 -7.19
CA HIS A 112 25.31 -36.82 -7.85
C HIS A 112 24.29 -36.03 -7.05
N LEU A 113 23.75 -34.96 -7.64
CA LEU A 113 22.64 -34.19 -7.10
C LEU A 113 21.33 -34.76 -7.65
N VAL A 114 20.58 -35.43 -6.77
CA VAL A 114 19.32 -36.08 -7.11
C VAL A 114 18.20 -35.37 -6.35
N GLY A 115 17.01 -35.27 -6.93
CA GLY A 115 15.87 -34.68 -6.22
C GLY A 115 14.62 -34.73 -7.08
N GLU A 116 13.47 -34.53 -6.45
CA GLU A 116 12.19 -34.54 -7.16
C GLU A 116 12.17 -33.47 -8.27
N SER A 117 11.40 -33.73 -9.31
CA SER A 117 11.16 -32.71 -10.33
C SER A 117 10.53 -31.46 -9.70
N GLY A 118 10.94 -30.28 -10.14
CA GLY A 118 10.53 -29.02 -9.52
C GLY A 118 11.15 -28.66 -8.16
N ALA A 119 12.03 -29.50 -7.57
CA ALA A 119 12.70 -29.23 -6.28
C ALA A 119 13.72 -28.05 -6.30
N GLY A 120 14.02 -27.50 -7.49
CA GLY A 120 14.91 -26.35 -7.64
C GLY A 120 16.40 -26.68 -7.85
N LYS A 121 16.74 -27.92 -8.24
CA LYS A 121 18.13 -28.38 -8.42
C LYS A 121 18.96 -27.50 -9.37
N SER A 122 18.41 -27.17 -10.54
CA SER A 122 19.12 -26.36 -11.53
C SER A 122 19.38 -24.93 -11.05
N ALA A 123 18.40 -24.33 -10.36
CA ALA A 123 18.59 -23.03 -9.72
C ALA A 123 19.62 -23.09 -8.58
N LEU A 124 19.59 -24.15 -7.76
CA LEU A 124 20.57 -24.39 -6.70
C LEU A 124 21.99 -24.52 -7.27
N ALA A 125 22.18 -25.28 -8.34
CA ALA A 125 23.48 -25.45 -8.98
C ALA A 125 23.95 -24.14 -9.65
N ARG A 126 23.10 -23.52 -10.48
CA ARG A 126 23.46 -22.38 -11.31
C ARG A 126 23.59 -21.07 -10.55
N ALA A 127 22.58 -20.70 -9.75
CA ALA A 127 22.56 -19.44 -9.03
C ALA A 127 23.14 -19.54 -7.61
N GLY A 128 23.20 -20.73 -7.01
CA GLY A 128 23.73 -20.93 -5.66
C GLY A 128 25.17 -21.42 -5.64
N LEU A 129 25.40 -22.62 -6.18
CA LEU A 129 26.68 -23.31 -6.11
C LEU A 129 27.76 -22.63 -6.97
N CYS A 130 27.47 -22.30 -8.23
CA CYS A 130 28.46 -21.71 -9.14
C CYS A 130 29.06 -20.39 -8.59
N PRO A 131 28.26 -19.39 -8.15
CA PRO A 131 28.83 -18.14 -7.62
C PRO A 131 29.64 -18.36 -6.34
N LYS A 132 29.17 -19.24 -5.44
CA LYS A 132 29.86 -19.54 -4.17
C LYS A 132 31.22 -20.21 -4.38
N LEU A 133 31.31 -21.10 -5.36
CA LEU A 133 32.56 -21.76 -5.73
C LEU A 133 33.48 -20.83 -6.54
N GLY A 134 32.92 -20.00 -7.43
CA GLY A 134 33.70 -19.02 -8.18
C GLY A 134 34.39 -17.96 -7.32
N ALA A 135 33.80 -17.62 -6.16
CA ALA A 135 34.38 -16.68 -5.20
C ALA A 135 35.53 -17.27 -4.34
N ARG A 136 35.66 -18.60 -4.25
CA ARG A 136 36.72 -19.30 -3.49
C ARG A 136 37.72 -19.88 -4.47
N ALA A 137 38.98 -19.44 -4.43
CA ALA A 137 40.02 -19.67 -5.44
C ALA A 137 40.46 -21.14 -5.70
N ARG A 138 39.68 -22.18 -5.34
CA ARG A 138 40.05 -23.60 -5.52
C ARG A 138 39.38 -24.29 -6.72
N LEU A 139 38.10 -24.02 -7.01
CA LEU A 139 37.34 -24.71 -8.07
C LEU A 139 36.84 -23.75 -9.17
N ILE A 140 36.79 -24.24 -10.41
CA ILE A 140 36.20 -23.53 -11.56
C ILE A 140 34.87 -24.21 -11.93
N PRO A 141 33.71 -23.64 -11.60
CA PRO A 141 32.43 -24.24 -11.95
C PRO A 141 32.12 -24.07 -13.44
N VAL A 142 32.11 -25.18 -14.18
CA VAL A 142 31.79 -25.25 -15.61
C VAL A 142 30.40 -25.86 -15.77
N TYR A 143 29.39 -25.03 -16.01
CA TYR A 143 27.98 -25.44 -15.99
C TYR A 143 27.42 -25.73 -17.38
N VAL A 144 26.94 -26.97 -17.58
CA VAL A 144 26.36 -27.48 -18.83
C VAL A 144 24.90 -27.84 -18.61
N ASP A 145 23.98 -27.12 -19.25
CA ASP A 145 22.53 -27.38 -19.27
C ASP A 145 22.02 -27.81 -20.66
N VAL A 146 22.73 -27.48 -21.73
CA VAL A 146 22.34 -27.81 -23.12
C VAL A 146 23.31 -28.83 -23.73
N TRP A 147 22.83 -30.03 -24.06
CA TRP A 147 23.68 -31.17 -24.45
C TRP A 147 23.93 -31.35 -25.95
N GLY A 148 23.28 -30.57 -26.82
CA GLY A 148 23.29 -30.82 -28.27
C GLY A 148 22.49 -32.07 -28.70
N GLN A 149 22.44 -32.35 -30.00
CA GLN A 149 21.64 -33.44 -30.58
C GLN A 149 22.42 -34.75 -30.80
N ASP A 150 23.74 -34.66 -30.96
CA ASP A 150 24.59 -35.79 -31.31
C ASP A 150 25.13 -36.54 -30.09
N TRP A 151 25.30 -37.86 -30.24
CA TRP A 151 25.73 -38.77 -29.15
C TRP A 151 27.08 -38.43 -28.53
N GLU A 152 28.05 -37.97 -29.32
CA GLU A 152 29.42 -37.69 -28.84
C GLU A 152 29.83 -36.24 -29.05
N THR A 153 29.54 -35.65 -30.20
CA THR A 153 29.93 -34.28 -30.55
C THR A 153 29.09 -33.24 -29.82
N GLY A 154 27.80 -33.52 -29.59
CA GLY A 154 26.88 -32.66 -28.82
C GLY A 154 27.43 -32.28 -27.44
N PRO A 155 27.67 -33.25 -26.53
CA PRO A 155 28.17 -32.95 -25.21
C PRO A 155 29.58 -32.32 -25.21
N ARG A 156 30.43 -32.62 -26.20
CA ARG A 156 31.74 -31.97 -26.35
C ARG A 156 31.61 -30.48 -26.66
N VAL A 157 30.76 -30.11 -27.62
CA VAL A 157 30.51 -28.70 -27.99
C VAL A 157 29.89 -27.94 -26.82
N ALA A 158 28.93 -28.58 -26.13
CA ALA A 158 28.30 -28.03 -24.94
C ALA A 158 29.33 -27.70 -23.84
N LEU A 159 30.20 -28.67 -23.52
CA LEU A 159 31.22 -28.51 -22.51
C LEU A 159 32.29 -27.47 -22.90
N ALA A 160 32.66 -27.40 -24.18
CA ALA A 160 33.56 -26.37 -24.68
C ALA A 160 32.97 -24.95 -24.52
N SER A 161 31.69 -24.78 -24.87
CA SER A 161 31.00 -23.49 -24.71
C SER A 161 30.88 -23.10 -23.24
N ALA A 162 30.51 -24.05 -22.37
CA ALA A 162 30.42 -23.84 -20.93
C ALA A 162 31.77 -23.46 -20.31
N LEU A 163 32.86 -24.13 -20.71
CA LEU A 163 34.20 -23.84 -20.22
C LEU A 163 34.63 -22.42 -20.60
N TRP A 164 34.38 -22.01 -21.84
CA TRP A 164 34.63 -20.65 -22.27
C TRP A 164 33.89 -19.63 -21.41
N GLN A 165 32.59 -19.86 -21.16
CA GLN A 165 31.76 -18.95 -20.35
C GLN A 165 32.19 -18.89 -18.88
N ALA A 166 32.68 -19.99 -18.32
CA ALA A 166 33.10 -20.08 -16.92
C ALA A 166 34.41 -19.34 -16.61
N LEU A 167 35.28 -19.18 -17.60
CA LEU A 167 36.57 -18.51 -17.44
C LEU A 167 36.45 -16.99 -17.62
N SER A 168 37.10 -16.23 -16.75
CA SER A 168 37.24 -14.78 -16.90
C SER A 168 38.10 -14.44 -18.12
N GLN A 169 38.10 -13.18 -18.55
CA GLN A 169 38.97 -12.76 -19.66
C GLN A 169 40.46 -13.01 -19.35
N GLU A 170 40.88 -12.72 -18.11
CA GLU A 170 42.23 -12.97 -17.62
C GLU A 170 42.59 -14.47 -17.61
N ASP A 171 41.66 -15.32 -17.16
CA ASP A 171 41.85 -16.79 -17.16
C ASP A 171 42.03 -17.32 -18.59
N ARG A 172 41.26 -16.80 -19.56
CA ARG A 172 41.32 -17.20 -20.97
C ARG A 172 42.65 -16.81 -21.60
N ASP A 173 43.12 -15.60 -21.32
CA ASP A 173 44.39 -15.09 -21.83
C ASP A 173 45.57 -15.91 -21.26
N ALA A 174 45.52 -16.26 -19.97
CA ALA A 174 46.56 -17.07 -19.30
C ALA A 174 46.73 -18.49 -19.88
N ILE A 175 45.69 -19.05 -20.50
CA ILE A 175 45.71 -20.38 -21.14
C ILE A 175 45.74 -20.34 -22.67
N GLY A 176 45.70 -19.14 -23.26
CA GLY A 176 45.80 -18.87 -24.68
C GLY A 176 44.53 -19.22 -25.48
N LEU A 177 43.33 -19.00 -24.91
CA LEU A 177 42.06 -19.22 -25.62
C LEU A 177 41.53 -17.91 -26.22
N THR A 178 41.30 -17.89 -27.52
CA THR A 178 40.68 -16.77 -28.26
C THR A 178 39.19 -17.00 -28.58
N GLY A 179 38.68 -18.20 -28.33
CA GLY A 179 37.29 -18.60 -28.47
C GLY A 179 37.01 -19.94 -27.77
N PRO A 180 35.78 -20.47 -27.83
CA PRO A 180 35.48 -21.79 -27.30
C PRO A 180 36.42 -22.86 -27.88
N PRO A 181 36.99 -23.76 -27.05
CA PRO A 181 37.92 -24.76 -27.53
C PRO A 181 37.27 -25.71 -28.52
N GLU A 182 38.00 -26.08 -29.57
CA GLU A 182 37.55 -27.08 -30.52
C GLU A 182 37.28 -28.44 -29.82
N PRO A 183 36.23 -29.20 -30.20
CA PRO A 183 35.87 -30.45 -29.53
C PRO A 183 37.01 -31.49 -29.39
N LYS A 184 37.97 -31.46 -30.31
CA LYS A 184 39.19 -32.31 -30.32
C LYS A 184 40.24 -31.87 -29.29
N ASP A 185 40.30 -30.57 -28.98
CA ASP A 185 41.32 -29.96 -28.11
C ASP A 185 40.79 -29.72 -26.67
N LEU A 186 39.51 -30.01 -26.43
CA LEU A 186 38.82 -29.80 -25.17
C LEU A 186 39.52 -30.44 -23.97
N LEU A 187 39.94 -31.70 -24.09
CA LEU A 187 40.60 -32.43 -23.02
C LEU A 187 41.95 -31.80 -22.63
N ALA A 188 42.74 -31.44 -23.65
CA ALA A 188 44.01 -30.74 -23.46
C ALA A 188 43.82 -29.35 -22.83
N THR A 189 42.72 -28.68 -23.19
CA THR A 189 42.37 -27.35 -22.65
C THR A 189 41.96 -27.44 -21.18
N ILE A 190 41.15 -28.43 -20.79
CA ILE A 190 40.79 -28.67 -19.38
C ILE A 190 42.04 -28.93 -18.54
N ARG A 191 42.95 -29.79 -19.01
CA ARG A 191 44.25 -30.04 -18.36
C ARG A 191 45.08 -28.76 -18.21
N ARG A 192 45.19 -27.99 -19.29
CA ARG A 192 45.93 -26.72 -19.29
C ARG A 192 45.34 -25.73 -18.30
N SER A 193 44.00 -25.63 -18.22
CA SER A 193 43.31 -24.75 -17.28
C SER A 193 43.66 -25.08 -15.84
N LYS A 194 43.70 -26.37 -15.48
CA LYS A 194 44.12 -26.82 -14.14
C LYS A 194 45.55 -26.40 -13.82
N VAL A 195 46.50 -26.69 -14.72
CA VAL A 195 47.93 -26.45 -14.49
C VAL A 195 48.25 -24.95 -14.44
N LYS A 196 47.68 -24.15 -15.35
CA LYS A 196 48.01 -22.73 -15.49
C LYS A 196 47.29 -21.84 -14.49
N LEU A 197 46.06 -22.18 -14.12
CA LEU A 197 45.24 -21.36 -13.22
C LEU A 197 45.40 -21.78 -11.75
N GLY A 198 45.96 -22.96 -11.48
CA GLY A 198 46.10 -23.48 -10.10
C GLY A 198 44.77 -23.82 -9.42
N ARG A 199 43.68 -23.90 -10.20
CA ARG A 199 42.32 -24.24 -9.73
C ARG A 199 41.79 -25.45 -10.48
N GLU A 200 41.01 -26.30 -9.81
CA GLU A 200 40.51 -27.54 -10.39
C GLU A 200 39.14 -27.31 -11.05
N PRO A 201 38.91 -27.76 -12.30
CA PRO A 201 37.60 -27.67 -12.93
C PRO A 201 36.57 -28.55 -12.21
N LEU A 202 35.38 -27.99 -11.97
CA LEU A 202 34.18 -28.71 -11.56
C LEU A 202 33.20 -28.71 -12.73
N LEU A 203 33.04 -29.86 -13.39
CA LEU A 203 32.12 -30.02 -14.50
C LEU A 203 30.72 -30.33 -13.97
N ILE A 204 29.79 -29.39 -14.13
CA ILE A 204 28.42 -29.51 -13.66
C ILE A 204 27.54 -29.87 -14.86
N PHE A 205 27.04 -31.09 -14.86
CA PHE A 205 26.18 -31.65 -15.90
C PHE A 205 24.73 -31.65 -15.41
N ASP A 206 23.98 -30.63 -15.81
CA ASP A 206 22.56 -30.50 -15.49
C ASP A 206 21.67 -31.15 -16.57
N GLN A 207 20.45 -31.52 -16.20
CA GLN A 207 19.49 -32.19 -17.10
C GLN A 207 20.07 -33.43 -17.79
N PHE A 208 20.91 -34.20 -17.08
CA PHE A 208 21.56 -35.38 -17.65
C PHE A 208 20.55 -36.42 -18.16
N ASP A 209 19.39 -36.52 -17.50
CA ASP A 209 18.28 -37.37 -17.91
C ASP A 209 17.74 -37.02 -19.30
N ASP A 210 17.80 -35.77 -19.73
CA ASP A 210 17.39 -35.39 -21.08
C ASP A 210 18.33 -35.96 -22.13
N TYR A 211 19.65 -35.88 -21.89
CA TYR A 211 20.65 -36.50 -22.76
C TYR A 211 20.50 -38.03 -22.78
N GLN A 212 20.29 -38.65 -21.62
CA GLN A 212 20.03 -40.10 -21.55
C GLN A 212 18.74 -40.49 -22.27
N THR A 213 17.70 -39.66 -22.20
CA THR A 213 16.43 -39.91 -22.87
C THR A 213 16.58 -39.82 -24.39
N ARG A 214 17.28 -38.80 -24.90
CA ARG A 214 17.54 -38.65 -26.35
C ARG A 214 18.33 -39.82 -26.92
N HIS A 215 19.20 -40.44 -26.12
CA HIS A 215 20.05 -41.54 -26.54
C HIS A 215 19.77 -42.85 -25.80
N ARG A 216 18.52 -43.05 -25.39
CA ARG A 216 18.09 -44.16 -24.52
C ARG A 216 18.48 -45.53 -25.07
N SER A 217 18.39 -45.73 -26.38
CA SER A 217 18.75 -47.00 -27.05
C SER A 217 20.23 -47.36 -26.92
N ARG A 218 21.11 -46.36 -26.74
CA ARG A 218 22.56 -46.54 -26.56
C ARG A 218 22.92 -46.76 -25.09
N PHE A 219 22.20 -46.12 -24.17
CA PHE A 219 22.37 -46.31 -22.73
C PHE A 219 21.71 -47.58 -22.17
N LEU A 220 20.70 -48.13 -22.85
CA LEU A 220 19.99 -49.35 -22.46
C LEU A 220 20.06 -50.41 -23.58
N PRO A 221 21.25 -50.88 -23.98
CA PRO A 221 21.39 -51.78 -25.12
C PRO A 221 20.86 -53.19 -24.80
N GLY A 222 20.23 -53.82 -25.80
CA GLY A 222 19.76 -55.22 -25.74
C GLY A 222 18.33 -55.41 -25.23
N ARG A 223 17.82 -56.64 -25.35
CA ARG A 223 16.40 -56.98 -25.07
C ARG A 223 15.96 -56.76 -23.62
N ARG A 224 16.88 -56.88 -22.65
CA ARG A 224 16.58 -56.71 -21.21
C ARG A 224 16.61 -55.24 -20.73
N ARG A 225 17.03 -54.30 -21.59
CA ARG A 225 17.06 -52.85 -21.32
C ARG A 225 17.59 -52.47 -19.93
N THR A 226 18.77 -52.98 -19.59
CA THR A 226 19.51 -52.63 -18.36
C THR A 226 20.50 -51.51 -18.63
N TRP A 227 20.69 -50.58 -17.68
CA TRP A 227 21.64 -49.47 -17.84
C TRP A 227 23.04 -49.98 -18.17
N LEU A 228 23.64 -49.41 -19.21
CA LEU A 228 24.98 -49.74 -19.64
C LEU A 228 25.95 -49.28 -18.55
N PRO A 229 26.66 -50.18 -17.85
CA PRO A 229 27.55 -49.77 -16.78
C PRO A 229 28.72 -48.93 -17.31
N ALA A 230 29.28 -48.07 -16.44
CA ALA A 230 30.33 -47.12 -16.81
C ALA A 230 31.52 -47.74 -17.55
N ASN A 231 32.00 -48.90 -17.11
CA ASN A 231 33.11 -49.63 -17.74
C ASN A 231 32.83 -50.09 -19.19
N LYS A 232 31.57 -50.20 -19.60
CA LYS A 232 31.15 -50.48 -20.97
C LYS A 232 30.84 -49.19 -21.73
N LEU A 233 30.24 -48.19 -21.08
CA LEU A 233 29.96 -46.89 -21.70
C LEU A 233 31.23 -46.24 -22.26
N ILE A 234 32.32 -46.23 -21.48
CA ILE A 234 33.61 -45.66 -21.92
C ILE A 234 34.21 -46.39 -23.14
N LYS A 235 33.81 -47.63 -23.42
CA LYS A 235 34.28 -48.36 -24.61
C LYS A 235 33.53 -47.95 -25.87
N VAL A 236 32.28 -47.53 -25.74
CA VAL A 236 31.36 -47.23 -26.86
C VAL A 236 31.05 -45.74 -27.05
N ASN A 237 31.55 -44.88 -26.15
CA ASN A 237 31.44 -43.43 -26.27
C ASN A 237 32.77 -42.77 -25.88
N SER A 238 33.38 -42.07 -26.84
CA SER A 238 34.68 -41.42 -26.64
C SER A 238 34.64 -40.27 -25.63
N PHE A 239 33.55 -39.51 -25.60
CA PHE A 239 33.38 -38.37 -24.68
C PHE A 239 33.35 -38.85 -23.23
N TRP A 240 32.56 -39.87 -22.91
CA TRP A 240 32.48 -40.40 -21.54
C TRP A 240 33.78 -41.08 -21.10
N ARG A 241 34.56 -41.64 -22.03
CA ARG A 241 35.93 -42.11 -21.75
C ARG A 241 36.83 -40.96 -21.30
N ASP A 242 36.81 -39.84 -22.02
CA ASP A 242 37.60 -38.66 -21.68
C ASP A 242 37.21 -38.11 -20.30
N ILE A 243 35.90 -38.01 -20.01
CA ILE A 243 35.40 -37.59 -18.70
C ILE A 243 35.82 -38.55 -17.59
N ALA A 244 35.75 -39.87 -17.83
CA ALA A 244 36.18 -40.87 -16.85
C ALA A 244 37.67 -40.74 -16.51
N ASN A 245 38.53 -40.51 -17.51
CA ASN A 245 39.97 -40.30 -17.32
C ASN A 245 40.24 -39.01 -16.52
N LEU A 246 39.53 -37.92 -16.83
CA LEU A 246 39.63 -36.65 -16.10
C LEU A 246 39.30 -36.81 -14.61
N VAL A 247 38.21 -37.53 -14.31
CA VAL A 247 37.75 -37.74 -12.92
C VAL A 247 38.64 -38.72 -12.16
N GLY A 248 39.11 -39.78 -12.81
CA GLY A 248 39.85 -40.87 -12.18
C GLY A 248 41.32 -40.55 -11.90
N GLU A 249 42.04 -40.03 -12.89
CA GLU A 249 43.51 -39.91 -12.83
C GLU A 249 43.98 -38.45 -12.69
N GLU A 250 43.15 -37.47 -13.04
CA GLU A 250 43.58 -36.08 -13.22
C GLU A 250 42.96 -35.09 -12.24
N GLY A 251 42.20 -35.59 -11.25
CA GLY A 251 41.62 -34.78 -10.17
C GLY A 251 40.70 -33.66 -10.68
N VAL A 252 39.87 -33.95 -11.68
CA VAL A 252 38.76 -33.10 -12.10
C VAL A 252 37.50 -33.53 -11.37
N HIS A 253 36.70 -32.56 -10.92
CA HIS A 253 35.47 -32.83 -10.20
C HIS A 253 34.28 -32.83 -11.15
N CYS A 254 33.30 -33.70 -10.92
CA CYS A 254 32.06 -33.76 -11.68
C CYS A 254 30.84 -33.74 -10.75
N LEU A 255 29.87 -32.90 -11.08
CA LEU A 255 28.54 -32.87 -10.47
C LEU A 255 27.50 -33.26 -11.51
N PHE A 256 26.78 -34.35 -11.30
CA PHE A 256 25.68 -34.77 -12.17
C PHE A 256 24.35 -34.45 -11.49
N VAL A 257 23.52 -33.64 -12.15
CA VAL A 257 22.22 -33.24 -11.64
C VAL A 257 21.13 -33.96 -12.42
N THR A 258 20.27 -34.70 -11.72
CA THR A 258 19.15 -35.42 -12.33
C THR A 258 17.98 -35.60 -11.37
N ARG A 259 16.87 -36.16 -11.86
CA ARG A 259 15.67 -36.40 -11.07
C ARG A 259 15.74 -37.72 -10.31
N THR A 260 15.03 -37.80 -9.18
CA THR A 260 14.98 -39.03 -8.37
C THR A 260 14.45 -40.23 -9.15
N ASP A 261 13.47 -40.04 -10.03
CA ASP A 261 12.88 -41.11 -10.85
C ASP A 261 13.77 -41.57 -12.02
N THR A 262 14.84 -40.83 -12.32
CA THR A 262 15.83 -41.17 -13.35
C THR A 262 17.21 -41.47 -12.77
N ALA A 263 17.35 -41.49 -11.45
CA ALA A 263 18.63 -41.64 -10.75
C ALA A 263 19.35 -42.97 -11.08
N ASP A 264 18.61 -44.03 -11.40
CA ASP A 264 19.19 -45.32 -11.83
C ASP A 264 20.08 -45.17 -13.08
N GLY A 265 19.81 -44.16 -13.92
CA GLY A 265 20.63 -43.85 -15.09
C GLY A 265 22.05 -43.40 -14.75
N LEU A 266 22.30 -42.94 -13.52
CA LEU A 266 23.62 -42.51 -13.08
C LEU A 266 24.61 -43.69 -12.96
N GLU A 267 24.13 -44.95 -12.93
CA GLU A 267 25.01 -46.13 -12.97
C GLU A 267 25.87 -46.18 -14.23
N SER A 268 25.38 -45.59 -15.32
CA SER A 268 26.13 -45.51 -16.58
C SER A 268 27.36 -44.60 -16.51
N ILE A 269 27.42 -43.73 -15.51
CA ILE A 269 28.50 -42.75 -15.36
C ILE A 269 29.17 -42.84 -13.98
N ARG A 270 28.99 -43.96 -13.26
CA ARG A 270 29.67 -44.24 -11.98
C ARG A 270 31.16 -44.57 -12.23
N PHE A 271 31.97 -43.54 -12.53
CA PHE A 271 33.39 -43.69 -12.87
C PHE A 271 34.26 -43.93 -11.63
N VAL A 272 33.93 -43.23 -10.54
CA VAL A 272 34.49 -43.43 -9.19
C VAL A 272 33.35 -43.68 -8.21
N SER A 273 33.64 -43.88 -6.92
CA SER A 273 32.60 -43.98 -5.89
C SER A 273 31.95 -42.61 -5.63
N PRO A 274 30.74 -42.34 -6.16
CA PRO A 274 30.17 -41.00 -6.11
C PRO A 274 29.45 -40.76 -4.79
N GLN A 275 29.45 -39.51 -4.32
CA GLN A 275 28.56 -39.11 -3.22
C GLN A 275 27.22 -38.65 -3.77
N VAL A 276 26.12 -39.08 -3.16
CA VAL A 276 24.77 -38.72 -3.59
C VAL A 276 24.19 -37.70 -2.62
N TYR A 277 23.89 -36.50 -3.12
CA TYR A 277 23.13 -35.48 -2.41
C TYR A 277 21.68 -35.51 -2.87
N ARG A 278 20.75 -35.74 -1.93
CA ARG A 278 19.31 -35.68 -2.22
C ARG A 278 18.79 -34.30 -1.84
N LEU A 279 18.24 -33.59 -2.81
CA LEU A 279 17.61 -32.29 -2.61
C LEU A 279 16.11 -32.48 -2.34
N ASP A 280 15.73 -32.19 -1.10
CA ASP A 280 14.36 -32.25 -0.65
C ASP A 280 13.56 -30.99 -1.05
N ARG A 281 12.23 -31.06 -0.89
CA ARG A 281 11.32 -29.92 -1.04
C ARG A 281 11.63 -28.84 0.02
N LEU A 282 11.21 -27.60 -0.22
CA LEU A 282 11.40 -26.53 0.76
C LEU A 282 10.52 -26.76 1.98
N ASN A 283 11.04 -26.47 3.18
CA ASN A 283 10.19 -26.34 4.35
C ASN A 283 9.23 -25.15 4.15
N VAL A 284 8.00 -25.27 4.64
CA VAL A 284 6.99 -24.20 4.67
C VAL A 284 7.54 -22.95 5.35
N ASP A 285 8.33 -23.10 6.41
CA ASP A 285 8.95 -21.98 7.15
C ASP A 285 9.91 -21.16 6.26
N SER A 286 10.49 -21.77 5.23
CA SER A 286 11.38 -21.11 4.27
C SER A 286 10.64 -20.27 3.24
N VAL A 287 9.30 -20.38 3.14
CA VAL A 287 8.47 -19.63 2.18
C VAL A 287 8.21 -18.20 2.65
N GLN A 288 8.05 -18.00 3.97
CA GLN A 288 7.71 -16.69 4.53
C GLN A 288 8.79 -15.63 4.28
N PRO A 289 10.12 -15.93 4.43
CA PRO A 289 11.18 -15.00 4.04
C PRO A 289 11.13 -14.63 2.56
N LEU A 290 10.91 -15.59 1.66
CA LEU A 290 10.80 -15.33 0.21
C LEU A 290 9.63 -14.39 -0.12
N LEU A 291 8.48 -14.60 0.51
CA LEU A 291 7.31 -13.72 0.31
C LEU A 291 7.50 -12.36 0.96
N THR A 292 8.31 -12.26 2.01
CA THR A 292 8.62 -11.01 2.71
C THR A 292 9.60 -10.15 1.92
N HIS A 293 10.51 -10.75 1.14
CA HIS A 293 11.34 -10.00 0.17
C HIS A 293 10.54 -9.38 -0.99
N LEU A 294 9.29 -9.82 -1.21
CA LEU A 294 8.36 -9.18 -2.15
C LEU A 294 7.62 -7.97 -1.54
N THR A 295 7.85 -7.69 -0.25
CA THR A 295 7.44 -6.47 0.46
C THR A 295 8.68 -5.60 0.72
N PRO A 296 8.59 -4.28 0.58
CA PRO A 296 9.74 -3.41 0.78
C PRO A 296 10.10 -3.40 2.27
N ASP A 297 11.31 -3.87 2.62
CA ASP A 297 11.84 -3.83 4.00
C ASP A 297 13.26 -3.28 4.09
N THR A 298 13.77 -2.61 3.06
CA THR A 298 15.06 -1.91 3.15
C THR A 298 15.01 -0.58 2.40
N GLU A 299 15.36 0.49 3.11
CA GLU A 299 15.63 1.83 2.56
C GLU A 299 16.40 1.71 1.24
N GLY A 300 15.76 2.13 0.14
CA GLY A 300 16.37 2.16 -1.20
C GLY A 300 15.84 1.17 -2.23
N SER A 301 14.89 0.28 -1.91
CA SER A 301 14.22 -0.56 -2.91
C SER A 301 12.80 -0.07 -3.23
N ASP A 302 12.48 0.06 -4.52
CA ASP A 302 11.13 0.43 -4.97
C ASP A 302 10.04 -0.51 -4.43
N PRO A 303 8.82 -0.05 -4.14
CA PRO A 303 7.74 -0.93 -3.67
C PRO A 303 7.23 -1.87 -4.78
N VAL A 304 7.08 -3.17 -4.47
CA VAL A 304 6.47 -4.18 -5.35
C VAL A 304 4.95 -4.25 -5.16
N VAL A 305 4.49 -4.12 -3.90
CA VAL A 305 3.09 -4.08 -3.50
C VAL A 305 2.75 -2.68 -2.99
N PHE A 306 1.70 -2.07 -3.55
CA PHE A 306 1.13 -0.83 -3.04
C PHE A 306 0.26 -1.13 -1.82
N ALA A 307 0.38 -0.33 -0.74
CA ALA A 307 -0.45 -0.41 0.46
C ALA A 307 -0.55 -1.84 1.04
N PRO A 308 0.56 -2.46 1.48
CA PRO A 308 0.59 -3.85 1.94
C PRO A 308 -0.34 -4.12 3.14
N ASP A 309 -0.48 -3.14 4.04
CA ASP A 309 -1.34 -3.24 5.23
C ASP A 309 -2.84 -3.45 4.89
N HIS A 310 -3.24 -3.14 3.65
CA HIS A 310 -4.62 -3.23 3.17
C HIS A 310 -4.99 -4.60 2.57
N GLY A 311 -4.42 -5.67 3.14
CA GLY A 311 -4.84 -7.06 2.90
C GLY A 311 -3.74 -8.01 2.41
N TRP A 312 -2.59 -7.49 1.98
CA TRP A 312 -1.48 -8.31 1.52
C TRP A 312 -0.88 -9.14 2.66
N ASP A 313 -0.66 -8.60 3.86
CA ASP A 313 -0.03 -9.35 4.95
C ASP A 313 -0.84 -10.60 5.33
N ARG A 314 -2.17 -10.45 5.43
CA ARG A 314 -3.07 -11.58 5.68
C ARG A 314 -3.10 -12.57 4.51
N LEU A 315 -2.99 -12.07 3.27
CA LEU A 315 -2.94 -12.91 2.08
C LEU A 315 -1.62 -13.70 2.00
N LYS A 316 -0.48 -13.09 2.34
CA LYS A 316 0.83 -13.73 2.42
C LYS A 316 0.79 -14.95 3.33
N ASP A 317 0.30 -14.77 4.56
CA ASP A 317 0.18 -15.86 5.53
C ASP A 317 -0.78 -16.96 5.07
N ARG A 318 -1.89 -16.57 4.42
CA ARG A 318 -2.84 -17.53 3.87
C ARG A 318 -2.22 -18.35 2.74
N LEU A 319 -1.51 -17.70 1.82
CA LEU A 319 -0.85 -18.34 0.70
C LEU A 319 0.26 -19.30 1.17
N ALA A 320 1.07 -18.89 2.15
CA ALA A 320 2.10 -19.74 2.75
C ALA A 320 1.49 -21.03 3.34
N ARG A 321 0.39 -20.92 4.10
CA ARG A 321 -0.34 -22.09 4.62
C ARG A 321 -0.91 -22.97 3.52
N ASP A 322 -1.49 -22.40 2.47
CA ASP A 322 -2.08 -23.18 1.39
C ASP A 322 -1.02 -23.89 0.54
N LEU A 323 0.17 -23.29 0.35
CA LEU A 323 1.34 -23.92 -0.25
C LEU A 323 1.92 -25.03 0.63
N GLY A 324 1.87 -24.87 1.96
CA GLY A 324 2.43 -25.80 2.93
C GLY A 324 1.53 -26.96 3.38
N LYS A 325 0.37 -27.17 2.75
CA LYS A 325 -0.60 -28.22 3.17
C LYS A 325 -0.03 -29.64 3.17
N ASP A 326 0.93 -29.91 2.30
CA ASP A 326 1.57 -31.22 2.18
C ASP A 326 2.87 -31.30 3.02
N GLY A 327 3.08 -30.37 3.97
CA GLY A 327 4.24 -30.31 4.87
C GLY A 327 5.53 -29.80 4.23
N ALA A 328 5.61 -29.75 2.89
CA ALA A 328 6.74 -29.20 2.15
C ALA A 328 6.29 -28.58 0.82
N VAL A 329 7.04 -27.58 0.35
CA VAL A 329 6.67 -26.77 -0.81
C VAL A 329 7.59 -27.06 -2.00
N LEU A 330 7.00 -27.33 -3.15
CA LEU A 330 7.73 -27.42 -4.41
C LEU A 330 7.99 -25.99 -4.93
N PRO A 331 9.25 -25.58 -5.14
CA PRO A 331 9.58 -24.27 -5.72
C PRO A 331 8.84 -23.97 -7.03
N ALA A 332 8.62 -24.98 -7.88
CA ALA A 332 7.86 -24.84 -9.12
C ALA A 332 6.38 -24.50 -8.88
N GLN A 333 5.75 -25.07 -7.86
CA GLN A 333 4.37 -24.75 -7.49
C GLN A 333 4.27 -23.33 -6.93
N MET A 334 5.25 -22.92 -6.13
CA MET A 334 5.36 -21.55 -5.63
C MET A 334 5.52 -20.53 -6.78
N LYS A 335 6.33 -20.83 -7.80
CA LYS A 335 6.47 -20.03 -9.04
C LYS A 335 5.10 -19.79 -9.69
N ILE A 336 4.30 -20.85 -9.86
CA ILE A 336 2.98 -20.78 -10.49
C ILE A 336 1.98 -19.99 -9.64
N ALA A 337 1.97 -20.23 -8.33
CA ALA A 337 1.11 -19.53 -7.40
C ALA A 337 1.39 -18.02 -7.40
N LEU A 338 2.67 -17.63 -7.30
CA LEU A 338 3.11 -16.23 -7.36
C LEU A 338 2.73 -15.59 -8.69
N GLN A 339 3.02 -16.25 -9.81
CA GLN A 339 2.60 -15.75 -11.10
C GLN A 339 1.07 -15.63 -11.22
N GLY A 340 0.31 -16.50 -10.56
CA GLY A 340 -1.15 -16.47 -10.50
C GLY A 340 -1.72 -15.25 -9.76
N LEU A 341 -1.00 -14.75 -8.75
CA LEU A 341 -1.40 -13.54 -8.01
C LEU A 341 -1.52 -12.30 -8.90
N ALA A 342 -0.71 -12.20 -9.95
CA ALA A 342 -0.80 -11.11 -10.92
C ALA A 342 -2.17 -11.04 -11.64
N GLY A 343 -2.98 -12.10 -11.56
CA GLY A 343 -4.35 -12.14 -12.09
C GLY A 343 -5.45 -11.76 -11.09
N LEU A 344 -5.10 -11.37 -9.86
CA LEU A 344 -6.04 -10.88 -8.85
C LEU A 344 -6.26 -9.38 -9.00
N GLY A 345 -7.53 -8.94 -8.89
CA GLY A 345 -7.88 -7.52 -8.96
C GLY A 345 -7.46 -6.72 -7.72
N ALA A 346 -7.45 -7.37 -6.56
CA ALA A 346 -6.84 -6.87 -5.34
C ALA A 346 -6.17 -8.03 -4.58
N LEU A 347 -5.05 -7.74 -3.93
CA LEU A 347 -4.25 -8.70 -3.17
C LEU A 347 -4.84 -8.89 -1.77
N THR A 348 -6.05 -9.44 -1.70
CA THR A 348 -6.76 -9.71 -0.43
C THR A 348 -7.13 -11.18 -0.33
N VAL A 349 -7.29 -11.69 0.91
CA VAL A 349 -7.78 -13.05 1.17
C VAL A 349 -9.13 -13.31 0.47
N ARG A 350 -10.04 -12.33 0.49
CA ARG A 350 -11.37 -12.45 -0.12
C ARG A 350 -11.31 -12.68 -1.63
N ASP A 351 -10.47 -11.92 -2.34
CA ASP A 351 -10.34 -12.06 -3.79
C ASP A 351 -9.57 -13.33 -4.18
N TYR A 352 -8.60 -13.74 -3.36
CA TYR A 352 -7.93 -15.03 -3.46
C TYR A 352 -8.91 -16.20 -3.31
N GLU A 353 -9.76 -16.20 -2.28
CA GLU A 353 -10.80 -17.22 -2.06
C GLU A 353 -11.84 -17.23 -3.18
N ARG A 354 -12.30 -16.05 -3.61
CA ARG A 354 -13.23 -15.91 -4.76
C ARG A 354 -12.66 -16.52 -6.04
N LYS A 355 -11.33 -16.47 -6.22
CA LYS A 355 -10.65 -17.08 -7.36
C LYS A 355 -10.53 -18.60 -7.25
N GLY A 356 -10.78 -19.19 -6.08
CA GLY A 356 -10.62 -20.62 -5.80
C GLY A 356 -9.37 -20.97 -5.00
N GLY A 357 -8.78 -19.99 -4.30
CA GLY A 357 -7.55 -20.15 -3.51
C GLY A 357 -6.37 -20.59 -4.39
N LEU A 358 -5.48 -21.43 -3.85
CA LEU A 358 -4.28 -21.91 -4.56
C LEU A 358 -4.63 -22.61 -5.88
N ARG A 359 -5.69 -23.42 -5.90
CA ARG A 359 -6.20 -24.08 -7.12
C ARG A 359 -6.58 -23.07 -8.19
N GLY A 360 -7.25 -21.99 -7.75
CA GLY A 360 -7.64 -20.88 -8.59
C GLY A 360 -6.45 -20.12 -9.20
N LEU A 361 -5.36 -19.97 -8.45
CA LEU A 361 -4.13 -19.33 -8.94
C LEU A 361 -3.41 -20.21 -9.97
N GLU A 362 -3.29 -21.51 -9.69
CA GLU A 362 -2.76 -22.52 -10.62
C GLU A 362 -3.59 -22.55 -11.91
N ALA A 363 -4.93 -22.56 -11.79
CA ALA A 363 -5.84 -22.47 -12.93
C ALA A 363 -5.68 -21.17 -13.72
N ALA A 364 -5.47 -20.03 -13.05
CA ALA A 364 -5.25 -18.74 -13.71
C ALA A 364 -3.93 -18.71 -14.50
N HIS A 365 -2.89 -19.42 -14.05
CA HIS A 365 -1.68 -19.63 -14.82
C HIS A 365 -1.98 -20.44 -16.10
N ILE A 366 -2.62 -21.60 -15.98
CA ILE A 366 -3.03 -22.41 -17.15
C ILE A 366 -3.92 -21.61 -18.13
N GLN A 367 -4.92 -20.88 -17.62
CA GLN A 367 -5.85 -20.10 -18.45
C GLN A 367 -5.17 -18.97 -19.23
N ARG A 368 -4.08 -18.39 -18.71
CA ARG A 368 -3.28 -17.40 -19.45
C ARG A 368 -2.60 -18.03 -20.64
N HIS A 369 -1.95 -19.19 -20.46
CA HIS A 369 -1.32 -19.92 -21.56
C HIS A 369 -2.34 -20.43 -22.57
N VAL A 370 -3.46 -21.01 -22.12
CA VAL A 370 -4.60 -21.38 -22.97
C VAL A 370 -5.09 -20.19 -23.80
N SER A 371 -5.25 -19.02 -23.18
CA SER A 371 -5.72 -17.82 -23.88
C SER A 371 -4.69 -17.26 -24.86
N GLY A 372 -3.40 -17.28 -24.50
CA GLY A 372 -2.31 -16.83 -25.36
C GLY A 372 -2.15 -17.73 -26.58
N THR A 373 -2.10 -19.05 -26.37
CA THR A 373 -2.04 -20.06 -27.44
C THR A 373 -3.25 -19.97 -28.36
N ALA A 374 -4.47 -19.85 -27.81
CA ALA A 374 -5.69 -19.68 -28.60
C ALA A 374 -5.62 -18.44 -29.52
N ARG A 375 -5.14 -17.30 -28.99
CA ARG A 375 -4.99 -16.06 -29.77
C ARG A 375 -3.90 -16.17 -30.84
N ASN A 376 -2.74 -16.71 -30.50
CA ASN A 376 -1.58 -16.75 -31.39
C ASN A 376 -1.75 -17.72 -32.55
N PHE A 377 -2.54 -18.79 -32.36
CA PHE A 377 -2.70 -19.87 -33.34
C PHE A 377 -4.13 -20.01 -33.88
N ASN A 378 -4.98 -19.00 -33.64
CA ASN A 378 -6.38 -18.96 -34.09
C ASN A 378 -7.20 -20.22 -33.71
N LEU A 379 -6.95 -20.75 -32.51
CA LEU A 379 -7.70 -21.86 -31.93
C LEU A 379 -8.73 -21.33 -30.92
N THR A 380 -9.78 -22.09 -30.67
CA THR A 380 -10.67 -21.78 -29.55
C THR A 380 -9.99 -22.14 -28.23
N LYS A 381 -10.29 -21.38 -27.16
CA LYS A 381 -9.80 -21.72 -25.81
C LYS A 381 -10.24 -23.12 -25.36
N SER A 382 -11.39 -23.58 -25.85
CA SER A 382 -11.89 -24.94 -25.59
C SER A 382 -10.95 -25.97 -26.19
N GLN A 383 -10.57 -25.83 -27.46
CA GLN A 383 -9.64 -26.77 -28.12
C GLN A 383 -8.31 -26.89 -27.39
N VAL A 384 -7.74 -25.77 -26.95
CA VAL A 384 -6.47 -25.78 -26.19
C VAL A 384 -6.65 -26.43 -24.81
N ARG A 385 -7.79 -26.21 -24.11
CA ARG A 385 -8.07 -26.90 -22.84
C ARG A 385 -8.27 -28.40 -23.03
N THR A 386 -9.05 -28.82 -24.02
CA THR A 386 -9.29 -30.25 -24.31
C THR A 386 -7.98 -30.96 -24.65
N LEU A 387 -7.07 -30.30 -25.37
CA LEU A 387 -5.73 -30.80 -25.63
C LEU A 387 -4.99 -31.08 -24.30
N LEU A 388 -4.95 -30.11 -23.38
CA LEU A 388 -4.26 -30.26 -22.09
C LEU A 388 -4.95 -31.28 -21.17
N LEU A 389 -6.28 -31.30 -21.14
CA LEU A 389 -7.08 -32.26 -20.35
C LEU A 389 -6.83 -33.70 -20.79
N SER A 390 -6.61 -33.95 -22.08
CA SER A 390 -6.35 -35.30 -22.57
C SER A 390 -5.04 -35.89 -22.00
N MET A 391 -4.12 -35.06 -21.51
CA MET A 391 -2.86 -35.45 -20.86
C MET A 391 -2.96 -35.54 -19.33
N VAL A 392 -4.17 -35.53 -18.76
CA VAL A 392 -4.41 -35.57 -17.31
C VAL A 392 -5.26 -36.78 -16.95
N ASP A 393 -4.79 -37.54 -15.97
CA ASP A 393 -5.62 -38.47 -15.22
C ASP A 393 -6.31 -37.70 -14.08
N PRO A 394 -7.65 -37.53 -14.12
CA PRO A 394 -8.37 -36.75 -13.14
C PRO A 394 -8.42 -37.40 -11.75
N GLU A 395 -8.28 -38.72 -11.65
CA GLU A 395 -8.36 -39.46 -10.38
C GLU A 395 -6.99 -39.57 -9.71
N ALA A 396 -5.97 -39.93 -10.49
CA ALA A 396 -4.60 -40.08 -9.98
C ALA A 396 -3.85 -38.74 -9.86
N LEU A 397 -4.36 -37.66 -10.47
CA LEU A 397 -3.69 -36.37 -10.60
C LEU A 397 -2.29 -36.46 -11.22
N LYS A 398 -2.12 -37.40 -12.15
CA LYS A 398 -0.87 -37.68 -12.85
C LYS A 398 -0.99 -37.36 -14.33
N THR A 399 0.13 -37.02 -14.94
CA THR A 399 0.17 -36.79 -16.39
C THR A 399 0.10 -38.11 -17.17
N VAL A 400 -0.63 -38.08 -18.29
CA VAL A 400 -0.84 -39.21 -19.18
C VAL A 400 -0.19 -38.89 -20.54
N PRO A 401 0.63 -39.80 -21.09
CA PRO A 401 1.26 -39.60 -22.39
C PRO A 401 0.24 -39.65 -23.54
N ARG A 402 0.44 -38.78 -24.54
CA ARG A 402 -0.35 -38.73 -25.78
C ARG A 402 0.54 -38.58 -27.00
N SER A 403 0.26 -39.32 -28.07
CA SER A 403 0.98 -39.14 -29.33
C SER A 403 0.54 -37.84 -30.01
N THR A 404 1.36 -37.31 -30.93
CA THR A 404 0.97 -36.14 -31.74
C THR A 404 -0.31 -36.41 -32.54
N ASP A 405 -0.52 -37.65 -33.01
CA ASP A 405 -1.72 -38.04 -33.76
C ASP A 405 -2.97 -38.03 -32.87
N ASP A 406 -2.89 -38.54 -31.64
CA ASP A 406 -4.00 -38.49 -30.67
C ASP A 406 -4.43 -37.03 -30.40
N LEU A 407 -3.45 -36.13 -30.23
CA LEU A 407 -3.71 -34.73 -29.93
C LEU A 407 -4.30 -33.98 -31.13
N GLN A 408 -3.90 -34.36 -32.35
CA GLN A 408 -4.52 -33.85 -33.58
C GLN A 408 -6.00 -34.27 -33.65
N GLU A 409 -6.31 -35.53 -33.33
CA GLU A 409 -7.69 -36.03 -33.32
C GLU A 409 -8.56 -35.31 -32.27
N VAL A 410 -8.03 -35.11 -31.06
CA VAL A 410 -8.70 -34.40 -29.96
C VAL A 410 -9.07 -32.96 -30.33
N VAL A 411 -8.23 -32.27 -31.11
CA VAL A 411 -8.47 -30.86 -31.51
C VAL A 411 -9.37 -30.73 -32.74
N ILE A 412 -9.33 -31.71 -33.66
CA ILE A 412 -10.05 -31.68 -34.96
C ILE A 412 -11.48 -32.24 -34.82
N GLY A 413 -11.78 -33.06 -33.82
CA GLY A 413 -13.15 -33.47 -33.51
C GLY A 413 -13.82 -34.33 -34.57
N GLY A 414 -13.08 -35.23 -35.22
CA GLY A 414 -13.62 -36.21 -36.16
C GLY A 414 -13.98 -35.71 -37.56
N ASP A 415 -13.97 -34.40 -37.83
CA ASP A 415 -14.31 -33.85 -39.15
C ASP A 415 -13.10 -33.85 -40.11
N LYS A 416 -13.07 -34.79 -41.06
CA LYS A 416 -11.90 -35.11 -41.90
C LYS A 416 -11.66 -34.11 -43.06
N ARG A 417 -12.47 -33.07 -43.22
CA ARG A 417 -12.39 -32.11 -44.35
C ARG A 417 -11.75 -30.79 -43.93
N GLY A 418 -10.41 -30.76 -43.88
CA GLY A 418 -9.61 -29.56 -43.63
C GLY A 418 -8.24 -29.79 -42.97
N SER A 419 -7.71 -31.01 -43.03
CA SER A 419 -6.72 -31.53 -42.06
C SER A 419 -5.27 -31.04 -42.23
N GLY A 420 -4.82 -30.64 -43.42
CA GLY A 420 -3.40 -30.34 -43.65
C GLY A 420 -2.86 -29.14 -42.86
N ARG A 421 -3.57 -28.01 -42.89
CA ARG A 421 -3.14 -26.76 -42.25
C ARG A 421 -3.32 -26.80 -40.72
N LEU A 422 -4.37 -27.46 -40.23
CA LEU A 422 -4.63 -27.66 -38.81
C LEU A 422 -3.63 -28.65 -38.17
N LYS A 423 -3.21 -29.70 -38.87
CA LYS A 423 -2.17 -30.62 -38.38
C LYS A 423 -0.82 -29.93 -38.18
N GLN A 424 -0.41 -29.09 -39.14
CA GLN A 424 0.78 -28.24 -38.98
C GLN A 424 0.63 -27.24 -37.82
N THR A 425 -0.58 -26.71 -37.60
CA THR A 425 -0.87 -25.79 -36.49
C THR A 425 -0.74 -26.47 -35.13
N VAL A 426 -1.18 -27.73 -34.98
CA VAL A 426 -1.07 -28.48 -33.71
C VAL A 426 0.40 -28.69 -33.33
N GLN A 427 1.27 -29.06 -34.29
CA GLN A 427 2.70 -29.23 -33.99
C GLN A 427 3.34 -27.93 -33.49
N VAL A 428 3.07 -26.81 -34.15
CA VAL A 428 3.59 -25.49 -33.74
C VAL A 428 3.01 -25.07 -32.38
N VAL A 429 1.76 -25.42 -32.07
CA VAL A 429 1.14 -25.20 -30.76
C VAL A 429 1.82 -26.02 -29.66
N LEU A 430 2.16 -27.28 -29.93
CA LEU A 430 2.86 -28.13 -28.97
C LEU A 430 4.28 -27.61 -28.70
N ASP A 431 5.01 -27.23 -29.74
CA ASP A 431 6.33 -26.60 -29.62
C ASP A 431 6.26 -25.29 -28.81
N TYR A 432 5.21 -24.48 -29.02
CA TYR A 432 4.99 -23.24 -28.26
C TYR A 432 4.66 -23.48 -26.79
N LEU A 433 3.84 -24.49 -26.48
CA LEU A 433 3.50 -24.86 -25.10
C LEU A 433 4.69 -25.47 -24.35
N GLU A 434 5.58 -26.16 -25.07
CA GLU A 434 6.83 -26.70 -24.54
C GLU A 434 7.82 -25.61 -24.16
N GLN A 435 8.01 -24.62 -25.04
CA GLN A 435 8.83 -23.44 -24.73
C GLN A 435 8.33 -22.64 -23.51
N ARG A 436 7.07 -22.83 -23.13
CA ARG A 436 6.42 -22.18 -21.98
C ARG A 436 6.35 -23.07 -20.74
N GLU A 437 7.00 -24.23 -20.75
CA GLU A 437 7.03 -25.19 -19.63
C GLU A 437 5.62 -25.69 -19.23
N ILE A 438 4.68 -25.76 -20.18
CA ILE A 438 3.33 -26.29 -19.92
C ILE A 438 3.25 -27.77 -20.25
N ILE A 439 3.93 -28.18 -21.31
CA ILE A 439 4.05 -29.57 -21.75
C ILE A 439 5.53 -29.88 -22.03
N ARG A 440 5.86 -31.15 -22.16
CA ARG A 440 7.19 -31.59 -22.58
C ARG A 440 7.12 -32.85 -23.44
N ARG A 441 8.12 -33.02 -24.30
CA ARG A 441 8.31 -34.28 -25.04
C ARG A 441 8.94 -35.35 -24.14
N ARG A 442 8.34 -36.52 -24.14
CA ARG A 442 8.89 -37.74 -23.54
C ARG A 442 8.96 -38.83 -24.62
N LEU A 443 9.94 -39.72 -24.51
CA LEU A 443 9.93 -40.94 -25.31
C LEU A 443 9.10 -41.98 -24.56
N ASP A 444 8.06 -42.51 -25.22
CA ASP A 444 7.23 -43.56 -24.65
C ASP A 444 8.08 -44.83 -24.41
N PRO A 445 8.09 -45.40 -23.18
CA PRO A 445 8.93 -46.55 -22.87
C PRO A 445 8.62 -47.79 -23.71
N ASP A 446 7.38 -47.98 -24.13
CA ASP A 446 6.91 -49.21 -24.77
C ASP A 446 6.96 -49.08 -26.30
N THR A 447 6.54 -47.92 -26.82
CA THR A 447 6.42 -47.68 -28.27
C THR A 447 7.61 -46.98 -28.90
N HIS A 448 8.51 -46.37 -28.11
CA HIS A 448 9.64 -45.54 -28.59
C HIS A 448 9.25 -44.37 -29.49
N GLN A 449 7.98 -43.96 -29.46
CA GLN A 449 7.53 -42.76 -30.15
C GLN A 449 7.61 -41.56 -29.20
N HIS A 450 7.77 -40.37 -29.79
CA HIS A 450 7.66 -39.13 -29.04
C HIS A 450 6.20 -38.93 -28.62
N VAL A 451 5.98 -38.89 -27.32
CA VAL A 451 4.69 -38.58 -26.69
C VAL A 451 4.81 -37.28 -25.92
N TRP A 452 3.69 -36.60 -25.79
CA TRP A 452 3.55 -35.37 -25.04
C TRP A 452 2.89 -35.65 -23.70
N VAL A 453 3.43 -35.04 -22.67
CA VAL A 453 2.89 -35.04 -21.32
C VAL A 453 2.85 -33.60 -20.83
N LEU A 454 2.06 -33.31 -19.79
CA LEU A 454 2.25 -32.07 -19.05
C LEU A 454 3.69 -32.02 -18.51
N ASP A 455 4.23 -30.81 -18.38
CA ASP A 455 5.59 -30.64 -17.89
C ASP A 455 5.79 -31.33 -16.52
N HIS A 456 4.74 -31.30 -15.69
CA HIS A 456 4.70 -32.01 -14.42
C HIS A 456 3.27 -32.35 -13.95
N ASP A 457 3.16 -33.37 -13.09
CA ASP A 457 1.95 -33.75 -12.35
C ASP A 457 1.29 -32.59 -11.56
N TYR A 458 2.05 -31.60 -11.06
CA TYR A 458 1.44 -30.48 -10.33
C TYR A 458 0.56 -29.60 -11.22
N LEU A 459 0.74 -29.64 -12.55
CA LEU A 459 -0.08 -28.88 -13.50
C LEU A 459 -1.46 -29.53 -13.69
N CYS A 460 -1.62 -30.83 -13.41
CA CYS A 460 -2.87 -31.56 -13.58
C CYS A 460 -4.03 -30.88 -12.84
N ARG A 461 -3.79 -30.47 -11.60
CA ARG A 461 -4.76 -29.78 -10.75
C ARG A 461 -5.20 -28.43 -11.34
N GLY A 462 -4.24 -27.64 -11.83
CA GLY A 462 -4.51 -26.36 -12.48
C GLY A 462 -5.30 -26.53 -13.79
N VAL A 463 -5.03 -27.58 -14.56
CA VAL A 463 -5.75 -27.89 -15.82
C VAL A 463 -7.19 -28.30 -15.54
N LEU A 464 -7.43 -29.18 -14.55
CA LEU A 464 -8.78 -29.60 -14.15
C LEU A 464 -9.61 -28.44 -13.62
N GLU A 465 -9.03 -27.62 -12.73
CA GLU A 465 -9.73 -26.45 -12.18
C GLU A 465 -9.98 -25.37 -13.24
N ALA A 466 -9.07 -25.21 -14.22
CA ALA A 466 -9.27 -24.31 -15.35
C ALA A 466 -10.45 -24.72 -16.24
N GLU A 467 -10.71 -26.02 -16.39
CA GLU A 467 -11.87 -26.56 -17.10
C GLU A 467 -13.16 -26.43 -16.28
N HIS A 468 -13.11 -26.81 -14.99
CA HIS A 468 -14.24 -26.65 -14.08
C HIS A 468 -14.71 -25.18 -14.03
N GLY A 469 -13.79 -24.23 -13.90
CA GLY A 469 -14.10 -22.81 -13.91
C GLY A 469 -14.68 -22.30 -15.24
N ALA A 470 -14.32 -22.93 -16.37
CA ALA A 470 -14.83 -22.56 -17.69
C ALA A 470 -16.22 -23.14 -18.00
N SER A 471 -16.54 -24.30 -17.43
CA SER A 471 -17.78 -25.05 -17.70
C SER A 471 -18.82 -24.95 -16.58
N ARG A 472 -18.46 -24.34 -15.43
CA ARG A 472 -19.31 -24.20 -14.21
C ARG A 472 -20.75 -23.75 -14.49
N TRP A 473 -20.92 -22.68 -15.27
CA TRP A 473 -22.24 -22.11 -15.55
C TRP A 473 -23.05 -22.95 -16.54
N PHE A 474 -22.37 -23.66 -17.46
CA PHE A 474 -23.02 -24.57 -18.41
C PHE A 474 -23.50 -25.85 -17.71
N VAL A 475 -22.65 -26.46 -16.86
CA VAL A 475 -23.00 -27.67 -16.09
C VAL A 475 -24.19 -27.39 -15.17
N MET A 476 -24.14 -26.29 -14.41
CA MET A 476 -25.23 -25.91 -13.52
C MET A 476 -26.54 -25.65 -14.26
N ALA A 477 -26.49 -25.06 -15.46
CA ALA A 477 -27.68 -24.86 -16.29
C ALA A 477 -28.26 -26.16 -16.83
N LEU A 478 -27.40 -27.11 -17.20
CA LEU A 478 -27.80 -28.43 -17.67
C LEU A 478 -28.40 -29.28 -16.54
N GLU A 479 -27.80 -29.26 -15.35
CA GLU A 479 -28.32 -29.93 -14.15
C GLU A 479 -29.68 -29.37 -13.74
N SER A 480 -29.83 -28.04 -13.73
CA SER A 480 -31.11 -27.39 -13.45
C SER A 480 -32.18 -27.78 -14.47
N GLN A 481 -31.82 -27.89 -15.76
CA GLN A 481 -32.72 -28.36 -16.80
C GLN A 481 -33.12 -29.83 -16.63
N ARG A 482 -32.17 -30.70 -16.25
CA ARG A 482 -32.45 -32.12 -15.96
C ARG A 482 -33.39 -32.26 -14.76
N ALA A 483 -33.08 -31.58 -13.66
CA ALA A 483 -33.94 -31.53 -12.48
C ALA A 483 -35.35 -31.02 -12.81
N PHE A 484 -35.47 -30.05 -13.71
CA PHE A 484 -36.77 -29.55 -14.18
C PHE A 484 -37.58 -30.58 -14.99
N ARG A 485 -36.90 -31.38 -15.80
CA ARG A 485 -37.54 -32.48 -16.58
C ARG A 485 -37.97 -33.64 -15.66
N GLU A 486 -37.18 -33.93 -14.64
CA GLU A 486 -37.41 -35.02 -13.68
C GLU A 486 -38.44 -34.67 -12.58
N ALA A 487 -38.71 -33.38 -12.35
CA ALA A 487 -39.57 -32.89 -11.24
C ALA A 487 -41.08 -33.29 -11.31
N GLY A 488 -41.54 -34.00 -12.34
CA GLY A 488 -42.93 -34.48 -12.46
C GLY A 488 -43.98 -33.35 -12.58
N SER A 489 -45.23 -33.58 -12.12
CA SER A 489 -46.34 -32.61 -12.18
C SER A 489 -46.34 -31.56 -11.06
N GLY A 490 -45.40 -31.62 -10.12
CA GLY A 490 -45.35 -30.69 -8.99
C GLY A 490 -44.88 -29.29 -9.39
N ILE A 491 -45.79 -28.32 -9.45
CA ILE A 491 -45.52 -26.91 -9.81
C ILE A 491 -44.39 -26.31 -8.97
N TRP A 492 -44.35 -26.58 -7.66
CA TRP A 492 -43.35 -26.02 -6.75
C TRP A 492 -41.95 -26.65 -6.92
N ARG A 493 -41.88 -27.96 -7.24
CA ARG A 493 -40.62 -28.63 -7.57
C ARG A 493 -40.06 -28.12 -8.89
N LYS A 494 -40.93 -27.98 -9.91
CA LYS A 494 -40.58 -27.36 -11.20
C LYS A 494 -40.09 -25.92 -11.02
N TRP A 495 -40.76 -25.11 -10.23
CA TRP A 495 -40.32 -23.74 -9.94
C TRP A 495 -38.93 -23.70 -9.27
N LYS A 496 -38.67 -24.59 -8.30
CA LYS A 496 -37.35 -24.73 -7.62
C LYS A 496 -36.23 -25.25 -8.51
N SER A 497 -36.54 -25.96 -9.58
CA SER A 497 -35.55 -26.41 -10.56
C SER A 497 -35.21 -25.37 -11.64
N LEU A 498 -35.94 -24.26 -11.72
CA LEU A 498 -35.59 -23.16 -12.63
C LEU A 498 -34.28 -22.49 -12.20
N LEU A 499 -33.55 -21.93 -13.17
CA LEU A 499 -32.32 -21.20 -12.90
C LEU A 499 -32.58 -20.02 -11.97
N ASP A 500 -31.70 -19.80 -11.00
CA ASP A 500 -31.78 -18.60 -10.17
C ASP A 500 -31.47 -17.32 -10.99
N PRO A 501 -31.92 -16.14 -10.53
CA PRO A 501 -31.74 -14.87 -11.26
C PRO A 501 -30.30 -14.55 -11.67
N TRP A 502 -29.32 -14.77 -10.78
CA TRP A 502 -27.91 -14.46 -11.05
C TRP A 502 -27.28 -15.34 -12.14
N PRO A 503 -27.42 -16.68 -12.10
CA PRO A 503 -27.06 -17.55 -13.22
C PRO A 503 -27.64 -17.10 -14.58
N GLN A 504 -28.89 -16.66 -14.60
CA GLN A 504 -29.54 -16.19 -15.84
C GLN A 504 -28.85 -14.95 -16.42
N VAL A 505 -28.46 -13.99 -15.56
CA VAL A 505 -27.69 -12.80 -15.97
C VAL A 505 -26.33 -13.20 -16.55
N VAL A 506 -25.60 -14.09 -15.87
CA VAL A 506 -24.28 -14.55 -16.33
C VAL A 506 -24.38 -15.24 -17.70
N LEU A 507 -25.35 -16.14 -17.89
CA LEU A 507 -25.56 -16.83 -19.16
C LEU A 507 -25.99 -15.87 -20.28
N ALA A 508 -26.78 -14.83 -19.97
CA ALA A 508 -27.13 -13.77 -20.91
C ALA A 508 -25.90 -12.94 -21.34
N CYS A 509 -25.04 -12.53 -20.39
CA CYS A 509 -23.79 -11.83 -20.69
C CYS A 509 -22.84 -12.70 -21.53
N LEU A 510 -22.70 -13.98 -21.20
CA LEU A 510 -21.87 -14.92 -21.97
C LEU A 510 -22.40 -15.11 -23.40
N ARG A 511 -23.72 -15.05 -23.60
CA ARG A 511 -24.34 -15.06 -24.93
C ARG A 511 -24.04 -13.79 -25.71
N LEU A 512 -24.11 -12.60 -25.09
CA LEU A 512 -23.82 -11.33 -25.75
C LEU A 512 -22.37 -11.26 -26.27
N VAL A 513 -21.42 -11.87 -25.55
CA VAL A 513 -20.00 -11.95 -25.96
C VAL A 513 -19.74 -13.14 -26.91
N GLY A 514 -20.78 -13.83 -27.39
CA GLY A 514 -20.68 -14.94 -28.33
C GLY A 514 -20.05 -16.22 -27.75
N ARG A 515 -19.87 -16.29 -26.43
CA ARG A 515 -19.20 -17.40 -25.73
C ARG A 515 -20.15 -18.50 -25.26
N PHE A 516 -21.47 -18.30 -25.45
CA PHE A 516 -22.48 -19.26 -25.02
C PHE A 516 -23.66 -19.27 -26.00
N ARG A 517 -24.12 -20.47 -26.35
CA ARG A 517 -25.35 -20.70 -27.12
C ARG A 517 -26.26 -21.60 -26.30
N TYR A 518 -27.51 -21.16 -26.12
CA TYR A 518 -28.48 -21.92 -25.32
C TYR A 518 -28.88 -23.28 -25.93
N GLY A 519 -28.79 -23.48 -27.25
CA GLY A 519 -29.20 -24.74 -27.89
C GLY A 519 -30.61 -25.17 -27.45
N ASP A 520 -30.74 -26.42 -26.98
CA ASP A 520 -31.98 -27.02 -26.47
C ASP A 520 -32.43 -26.44 -25.11
N MET A 521 -31.62 -25.61 -24.46
CA MET A 521 -31.95 -24.93 -23.20
C MET A 521 -32.71 -23.62 -23.40
N ARG A 522 -32.99 -23.17 -24.63
CA ARG A 522 -33.65 -21.87 -24.90
C ARG A 522 -34.98 -21.73 -24.17
N SER A 523 -35.84 -22.73 -24.27
CA SER A 523 -37.17 -22.71 -23.64
C SER A 523 -37.08 -22.76 -22.11
N PHE A 524 -36.12 -23.52 -21.57
CA PHE A 524 -35.88 -23.59 -20.13
C PHE A 524 -35.31 -22.29 -19.56
N ALA A 525 -34.39 -21.65 -20.27
CA ALA A 525 -33.84 -20.34 -19.89
C ALA A 525 -34.92 -19.25 -19.92
N ALA A 526 -35.79 -19.24 -20.93
CA ALA A 526 -36.93 -18.32 -20.99
C ALA A 526 -37.93 -18.57 -19.85
N LEU A 527 -38.24 -19.83 -19.54
CA LEU A 527 -39.13 -20.19 -18.43
C LEU A 527 -38.54 -19.80 -17.07
N SER A 528 -37.21 -19.83 -16.94
CA SER A 528 -36.52 -19.45 -15.70
C SER A 528 -36.68 -17.98 -15.35
N LEU A 529 -37.09 -17.12 -16.31
CA LEU A 529 -37.41 -15.72 -16.04
C LEU A 529 -38.55 -15.55 -15.03
N LEU A 530 -39.40 -16.57 -14.82
CA LEU A 530 -40.41 -16.59 -13.77
C LEU A 530 -39.83 -16.43 -12.36
N ARG A 531 -38.54 -16.74 -12.16
CA ARG A 531 -37.83 -16.51 -10.87
C ARG A 531 -37.61 -15.02 -10.56
N PHE A 532 -37.77 -14.11 -11.53
CA PHE A 532 -37.70 -12.67 -11.28
C PHE A 532 -39.02 -12.08 -10.76
N VAL A 533 -40.16 -12.77 -10.94
CA VAL A 533 -41.49 -12.26 -10.55
C VAL A 533 -41.57 -11.88 -9.05
N PRO A 534 -41.10 -12.71 -8.10
CA PRO A 534 -41.12 -12.33 -6.69
C PRO A 534 -40.22 -11.14 -6.35
N LEU A 535 -39.08 -10.99 -7.04
CA LEU A 535 -38.17 -9.86 -6.85
C LEU A 535 -38.78 -8.54 -7.34
N VAL A 536 -39.52 -8.58 -8.44
CA VAL A 536 -40.25 -7.41 -8.98
C VAL A 536 -41.37 -7.00 -8.04
N ILE A 537 -42.12 -7.94 -7.48
CA ILE A 537 -43.19 -7.68 -6.51
C ILE A 537 -42.61 -7.09 -5.21
N LEU A 538 -41.55 -7.71 -4.66
CA LEU A 538 -40.89 -7.23 -3.45
C LEU A 538 -40.26 -5.84 -3.66
N GLY A 539 -39.61 -5.63 -4.81
CA GLY A 539 -39.03 -4.33 -5.18
C GLY A 539 -40.09 -3.24 -5.33
N SER A 540 -41.25 -3.56 -5.90
CA SER A 540 -42.37 -2.61 -6.05
C SER A 540 -43.00 -2.26 -4.69
N ALA A 541 -43.21 -3.25 -3.83
CA ALA A 541 -43.73 -3.04 -2.47
C ALA A 541 -42.75 -2.23 -1.60
N MET A 542 -41.45 -2.53 -1.73
CA MET A 542 -40.38 -1.83 -1.03
C MET A 542 -40.25 -0.38 -1.52
N ALA A 543 -40.32 -0.14 -2.83
CA ALA A 543 -40.36 1.21 -3.40
C ALA A 543 -41.57 2.02 -2.89
N PHE A 544 -42.76 1.43 -2.85
CA PHE A 544 -43.96 2.08 -2.30
C PHE A 544 -43.83 2.41 -0.80
N TYR A 545 -43.24 1.50 -0.01
CA TYR A 545 -42.95 1.74 1.40
C TYR A 545 -41.94 2.89 1.60
N PHE A 546 -40.86 2.91 0.81
CA PHE A 546 -39.84 3.96 0.89
C PHE A 546 -40.39 5.33 0.49
N LEU A 547 -41.21 5.42 -0.56
CA LEU A 547 -41.86 6.66 -0.96
C LEU A 547 -42.76 7.24 0.15
N LYS A 548 -43.50 6.39 0.88
CA LYS A 548 -44.35 6.84 1.99
C LYS A 548 -43.54 7.18 3.25
N ALA A 549 -42.41 6.51 3.46
CA ALA A 549 -41.49 6.80 4.57
C ALA A 549 -40.77 8.15 4.38
N GLU A 550 -40.38 8.50 3.15
CA GLU A 550 -39.79 9.80 2.83
C GLU A 550 -40.74 10.97 3.10
N ASP A 551 -42.02 10.85 2.74
CA ASP A 551 -43.03 11.90 3.00
C ASP A 551 -43.24 12.14 4.51
N LYS A 552 -43.25 11.08 5.32
CA LYS A 552 -43.38 11.18 6.77
C LYS A 552 -42.15 11.83 7.41
N GLN A 553 -40.94 11.50 6.93
CA GLN A 553 -39.70 12.12 7.39
C GLN A 553 -39.64 13.60 7.03
N ARG A 554 -40.03 13.96 5.80
CA ARG A 554 -40.08 15.36 5.34
C ARG A 554 -40.97 16.21 6.23
N LYS A 555 -42.20 15.75 6.51
CA LYS A 555 -43.15 16.44 7.41
C LYS A 555 -42.59 16.68 8.82
N ARG A 556 -41.83 15.73 9.37
CA ARG A 556 -41.21 15.88 10.71
C ARG A 556 -40.06 16.88 10.72
N VAL A 557 -39.25 16.89 9.66
CA VAL A 557 -38.20 17.90 9.48
C VAL A 557 -38.82 19.30 9.38
N ASP A 558 -39.89 19.44 8.60
CA ASP A 558 -40.60 20.71 8.44
C ASP A 558 -41.21 21.19 9.78
N GLN A 559 -41.83 20.28 10.55
CA GLN A 559 -42.33 20.57 11.90
C GLN A 559 -41.23 21.01 12.87
N ALA A 560 -40.05 20.37 12.84
CA ALA A 560 -38.94 20.76 13.70
C ALA A 560 -38.43 22.18 13.37
N TRP A 561 -38.36 22.53 12.08
CA TRP A 561 -38.03 23.90 11.67
C TRP A 561 -39.12 24.91 12.07
N GLU A 562 -40.39 24.53 12.00
CA GLU A 562 -41.52 25.38 12.43
C GLU A 562 -41.46 25.67 13.94
N ILE A 563 -41.06 24.70 14.76
CA ILE A 563 -40.81 24.91 16.20
C ILE A 563 -39.71 25.95 16.43
N ILE A 564 -38.59 25.85 15.69
CA ILE A 564 -37.49 26.81 15.80
C ILE A 564 -37.95 28.21 15.37
N ALA A 565 -38.60 28.31 14.21
CA ALA A 565 -39.06 29.58 13.65
C ALA A 565 -40.11 30.27 14.52
N SER A 566 -41.07 29.52 15.08
CA SER A 566 -42.13 30.09 15.94
C SER A 566 -41.63 30.56 17.31
N ALA A 567 -40.47 30.09 17.75
CA ALA A 567 -39.81 30.45 19.00
C ALA A 567 -38.74 31.56 18.84
N GLN A 568 -38.51 32.07 17.61
CA GLN A 568 -37.49 33.09 17.34
C GLN A 568 -37.72 34.35 18.18
N GLY A 569 -36.64 34.88 18.78
CA GLY A 569 -36.66 36.07 19.63
C GLY A 569 -37.36 35.89 20.99
N ARG A 570 -37.76 34.67 21.35
CA ARG A 570 -38.37 34.35 22.66
C ARG A 570 -37.37 33.65 23.57
N PRO A 571 -37.36 33.92 24.88
CA PRO A 571 -36.53 33.19 25.83
C PRO A 571 -37.06 31.78 26.10
N GLY A 572 -36.21 30.90 26.65
CA GLY A 572 -36.57 29.54 27.06
C GLY A 572 -36.27 28.46 26.01
N ASP A 573 -36.60 27.20 26.30
CA ASP A 573 -36.41 26.09 25.36
C ASP A 573 -37.48 26.13 24.25
N LEU A 574 -38.76 26.15 24.63
CA LEU A 574 -39.93 26.14 23.72
C LEU A 574 -39.92 24.95 22.74
N GLY A 575 -39.27 23.84 23.09
CA GLY A 575 -39.12 22.65 22.25
C GLY A 575 -38.01 22.76 21.22
N ARG A 576 -37.25 23.86 21.21
CA ARG A 576 -36.11 24.05 20.30
C ARG A 576 -35.02 23.03 20.53
N LYS A 577 -34.77 22.60 21.79
CA LYS A 577 -33.75 21.60 22.09
C LYS A 577 -34.01 20.30 21.35
N ASP A 578 -35.22 19.75 21.48
CA ASP A 578 -35.60 18.50 20.82
C ASP A 578 -35.64 18.65 19.29
N ALA A 579 -36.12 19.79 18.80
CA ALA A 579 -36.12 20.10 17.37
C ALA A 579 -34.70 20.15 16.78
N LEU A 580 -33.77 20.86 17.43
CA LEU A 580 -32.37 20.96 17.02
C LEU A 580 -31.68 19.60 17.05
N LEU A 581 -31.85 18.81 18.12
CA LEU A 581 -31.30 17.46 18.20
C LEU A 581 -31.86 16.53 17.11
N TYR A 582 -33.15 16.64 16.81
CA TYR A 582 -33.78 15.90 15.72
C TYR A 582 -33.19 16.30 14.36
N LEU A 583 -33.09 17.59 14.07
CA LEU A 583 -32.52 18.11 12.82
C LEU A 583 -31.05 17.73 12.67
N HIS A 584 -30.27 17.79 13.76
CA HIS A 584 -28.85 17.42 13.79
C HIS A 584 -28.66 15.93 13.44
N ARG A 585 -29.42 15.03 14.07
CA ARG A 585 -29.42 13.59 13.75
C ARG A 585 -29.80 13.28 12.31
N ASN A 586 -30.54 14.18 11.66
CA ASN A 586 -30.94 14.08 10.26
C ASN A 586 -30.02 14.86 9.30
N GLY A 587 -28.83 15.27 9.77
CA GLY A 587 -27.79 15.91 8.95
C GLY A 587 -28.21 17.27 8.38
N LYS A 588 -29.09 18.00 9.08
CA LYS A 588 -29.51 19.33 8.65
C LYS A 588 -28.50 20.38 9.09
N SER A 589 -28.27 21.34 8.21
CA SER A 589 -27.44 22.52 8.48
C SER A 589 -28.22 23.52 9.34
N PHE A 590 -27.53 24.18 10.26
CA PHE A 590 -28.02 25.30 11.04
C PHE A 590 -27.37 26.63 10.62
N GLU A 591 -26.84 26.68 9.40
CA GLU A 591 -26.34 27.92 8.82
C GLU A 591 -27.43 29.01 8.87
N LYS A 592 -27.10 30.18 9.41
CA LYS A 592 -27.99 31.34 9.58
C LYS A 592 -29.21 31.08 10.46
N VAL A 593 -29.20 30.03 11.29
CA VAL A 593 -30.29 29.81 12.25
C VAL A 593 -30.32 30.96 13.25
N ASP A 594 -31.52 31.41 13.62
CA ASP A 594 -31.72 32.34 14.73
C ASP A 594 -32.37 31.61 15.90
N ILE A 595 -31.55 31.36 16.92
CA ILE A 595 -31.97 30.83 18.23
C ILE A 595 -31.43 31.71 19.36
N SER A 596 -31.31 33.01 19.09
CA SER A 596 -30.98 34.01 20.11
C SER A 596 -31.95 33.92 21.29
N LEU A 597 -31.46 34.29 22.49
CA LEU A 597 -32.19 34.25 23.76
C LEU A 597 -32.62 32.84 24.23
N ALA A 598 -32.33 31.77 23.47
CA ALA A 598 -32.79 30.43 23.84
C ALA A 598 -32.09 29.90 25.10
N TYR A 599 -32.83 29.12 25.89
CA TYR A 599 -32.27 28.40 27.04
C TYR A 599 -32.07 26.93 26.69
N LEU A 600 -30.84 26.55 26.31
CA LEU A 600 -30.48 25.25 25.76
C LEU A 600 -29.24 24.65 26.45
N PRO A 601 -29.19 24.59 27.80
CA PRO A 601 -28.04 24.02 28.49
C PRO A 601 -27.85 22.55 28.13
N ARG A 602 -26.59 22.09 28.09
CA ARG A 602 -26.21 20.70 27.75
C ARG A 602 -26.81 20.25 26.41
N LEU A 603 -26.89 21.15 25.45
CA LEU A 603 -27.21 20.82 24.06
C LEU A 603 -25.97 20.23 23.40
N SER A 604 -26.12 19.12 22.67
CA SER A 604 -25.02 18.51 21.91
C SER A 604 -25.29 18.67 20.43
N LEU A 605 -24.45 19.47 19.77
CA LEU A 605 -24.44 19.74 18.33
C LEU A 605 -23.01 19.57 17.78
N THR A 606 -22.37 18.46 18.14
CA THR A 606 -21.01 18.11 17.73
C THR A 606 -20.88 18.12 16.20
N GLY A 607 -19.90 18.84 15.65
CA GLY A 607 -19.69 18.90 14.20
C GLY A 607 -20.82 19.60 13.42
N ALA A 608 -21.73 20.30 14.09
CA ALA A 608 -22.83 20.97 13.41
C ALA A 608 -22.36 22.21 12.64
N ASN A 609 -22.99 22.47 11.49
CA ASN A 609 -22.79 23.72 10.76
C ASN A 609 -23.70 24.82 11.34
N LEU A 610 -23.11 25.75 12.08
CA LEU A 610 -23.71 26.94 12.70
C LEU A 610 -23.16 28.24 12.11
N LYS A 611 -22.65 28.22 10.87
CA LYS A 611 -22.13 29.41 10.20
C LYS A 611 -23.16 30.52 10.19
N HIS A 612 -22.75 31.74 10.52
CA HIS A 612 -23.64 32.91 10.56
C HIS A 612 -24.87 32.75 11.47
N ALA A 613 -24.89 31.76 12.38
CA ALA A 613 -26.01 31.59 13.29
C ALA A 613 -26.10 32.79 14.24
N ASN A 614 -27.32 33.25 14.50
CA ASN A 614 -27.60 34.20 15.56
C ASN A 614 -27.89 33.43 16.85
N LEU A 615 -26.89 33.44 17.73
CA LEU A 615 -26.84 32.80 19.04
C LEU A 615 -26.69 33.86 20.14
N ALA A 616 -26.99 35.13 19.86
CA ALA A 616 -26.84 36.21 20.83
C ALA A 616 -27.69 35.94 22.08
N LYS A 617 -27.12 36.17 23.27
CA LYS A 617 -27.77 36.00 24.58
C LYS A 617 -28.30 34.59 24.84
N ILE A 618 -27.83 33.59 24.10
CA ILE A 618 -28.23 32.20 24.30
C ILE A 618 -27.62 31.66 25.60
N VAL A 619 -28.31 30.70 26.24
CA VAL A 619 -27.75 29.91 27.35
C VAL A 619 -27.44 28.51 26.83
N LEU A 620 -26.16 28.24 26.66
CA LEU A 620 -25.55 26.98 26.22
C LEU A 620 -24.60 26.41 27.29
N ALA A 621 -24.84 26.71 28.57
CA ALA A 621 -24.05 26.17 29.67
C ALA A 621 -23.89 24.64 29.59
N GLY A 622 -22.65 24.15 29.59
CA GLY A 622 -22.31 22.74 29.44
C GLY A 622 -22.66 22.11 28.09
N ALA A 623 -22.89 22.91 27.05
CA ALA A 623 -23.16 22.41 25.69
C ALA A 623 -21.93 21.74 25.08
N ASP A 624 -22.15 20.78 24.19
CA ASP A 624 -21.11 20.14 23.40
C ASP A 624 -21.21 20.59 21.94
N LEU A 625 -20.29 21.46 21.56
CA LEU A 625 -20.10 22.06 20.25
C LEU A 625 -18.73 21.69 19.68
N SER A 626 -18.13 20.59 20.15
CA SER A 626 -16.84 20.10 19.64
C SER A 626 -16.89 19.87 18.12
N GLY A 627 -15.88 20.39 17.43
CA GLY A 627 -15.78 20.35 15.96
C GLY A 627 -16.87 21.10 15.19
N ALA A 628 -17.76 21.85 15.86
CA ALA A 628 -18.80 22.61 15.19
C ALA A 628 -18.23 23.79 14.38
N ASP A 629 -18.91 24.17 13.32
CA ASP A 629 -18.54 25.31 12.48
C ASP A 629 -19.39 26.52 12.84
N LEU A 630 -18.85 27.42 13.64
CA LEU A 630 -19.42 28.67 14.15
C LEU A 630 -18.81 29.89 13.43
N THR A 631 -18.24 29.70 12.24
CA THR A 631 -17.64 30.79 11.47
C THR A 631 -18.66 31.92 11.29
N LEU A 632 -18.27 33.16 11.64
CA LEU A 632 -19.13 34.34 11.57
C LEU A 632 -20.44 34.26 12.40
N ALA A 633 -20.55 33.35 13.36
CA ALA A 633 -21.69 33.28 14.27
C ALA A 633 -21.69 34.46 15.26
N ASP A 634 -22.88 34.91 15.66
CA ASP A 634 -23.07 35.91 16.71
C ASP A 634 -23.42 35.23 18.03
N LEU A 635 -22.48 35.27 18.97
CA LEU A 635 -22.53 34.73 20.33
C LEU A 635 -22.40 35.87 21.37
N SER A 636 -22.71 37.11 20.98
CA SER A 636 -22.69 38.26 21.87
C SER A 636 -23.54 38.01 23.13
N ASP A 637 -23.00 38.35 24.30
CA ASP A 637 -23.65 38.15 25.61
C ASP A 637 -24.12 36.70 25.90
N ALA A 638 -23.62 35.69 25.17
CA ALA A 638 -24.03 34.30 25.38
C ALA A 638 -23.43 33.71 26.66
N ASN A 639 -24.21 32.89 27.38
CA ASN A 639 -23.73 32.10 28.50
C ASN A 639 -23.37 30.69 28.04
N MET A 640 -22.08 30.40 28.03
CA MET A 640 -21.47 29.18 27.54
C MET A 640 -20.47 28.62 28.55
N CYS A 641 -20.71 28.83 29.86
CA CYS A 641 -19.88 28.27 30.91
C CYS A 641 -19.82 26.74 30.80
N ASP A 642 -18.65 26.14 31.06
CA ASP A 642 -18.40 24.70 30.91
C ASP A 642 -18.69 24.11 29.51
N ALA A 643 -18.88 24.93 28.47
CA ALA A 643 -19.17 24.43 27.14
C ALA A 643 -17.92 23.88 26.44
N ASN A 644 -18.09 22.81 25.66
CA ASN A 644 -17.03 22.21 24.88
C ASN A 644 -17.04 22.73 23.44
N PHE A 645 -16.00 23.45 23.06
CA PHE A 645 -15.67 23.95 21.71
C PHE A 645 -14.37 23.32 21.17
N SER A 646 -13.91 22.18 21.70
CA SER A 646 -12.66 21.55 21.29
C SER A 646 -12.65 21.29 19.77
N GLY A 647 -11.63 21.80 19.07
CA GLY A 647 -11.51 21.69 17.62
C GLY A 647 -12.60 22.41 16.80
N ALA A 648 -13.40 23.28 17.41
CA ALA A 648 -14.44 24.03 16.69
C ALA A 648 -13.85 25.16 15.83
N GLU A 649 -14.56 25.52 14.75
CA GLU A 649 -14.20 26.62 13.86
C GLU A 649 -15.01 27.87 14.25
N LEU A 650 -14.37 28.84 14.89
CA LEU A 650 -14.95 30.12 15.34
C LEU A 650 -14.30 31.33 14.63
N SER A 651 -13.78 31.13 13.41
CA SER A 651 -13.16 32.22 12.65
C SER A 651 -14.16 33.36 12.43
N ASP A 652 -13.73 34.58 12.72
CA ASP A 652 -14.55 35.81 12.63
C ASP A 652 -15.87 35.76 13.45
N ALA A 653 -16.00 34.87 14.43
CA ALA A 653 -17.17 34.83 15.32
C ALA A 653 -17.20 36.05 16.26
N ASN A 654 -18.41 36.47 16.64
CA ASN A 654 -18.63 37.61 17.52
C ASN A 654 -19.06 37.14 18.91
N LEU A 655 -18.19 37.22 19.91
CA LEU A 655 -18.42 36.76 21.29
C LEU A 655 -18.22 37.86 22.37
N PRO A 656 -18.52 39.15 22.11
CA PRO A 656 -18.27 40.19 23.11
C PRO A 656 -19.15 39.97 24.34
N GLN A 657 -18.59 40.23 25.52
CA GLN A 657 -19.29 40.14 26.82
C GLN A 657 -19.91 38.76 27.08
N SER A 658 -19.41 37.72 26.41
CA SER A 658 -19.86 36.34 26.62
C SER A 658 -19.24 35.74 27.88
N THR A 659 -19.97 34.80 28.49
CA THR A 659 -19.54 34.06 29.69
C THR A 659 -19.02 32.69 29.26
N LEU A 660 -17.72 32.49 29.37
CA LEU A 660 -16.95 31.34 28.85
C LEU A 660 -16.02 30.71 29.91
N TRP A 661 -16.19 31.05 31.19
CA TRP A 661 -15.42 30.43 32.27
C TRP A 661 -15.57 28.90 32.25
N PHE A 662 -14.45 28.20 32.47
CA PHE A 662 -14.29 26.74 32.31
C PHE A 662 -14.63 26.15 30.93
N ALA A 663 -14.86 26.95 29.89
CA ALA A 663 -15.10 26.43 28.55
C ALA A 663 -13.83 25.79 27.95
N ASP A 664 -14.02 24.78 27.10
CA ASP A 664 -12.92 24.09 26.42
C ASP A 664 -12.83 24.50 24.96
N PHE A 665 -11.79 25.24 24.59
CA PHE A 665 -11.41 25.65 23.25
C PHE A 665 -10.11 24.98 22.78
N SER A 666 -9.70 23.85 23.36
CA SER A 666 -8.47 23.17 22.91
C SER A 666 -8.53 22.90 21.41
N ASP A 667 -7.45 23.23 20.68
CA ASP A 667 -7.37 23.09 19.22
C ASP A 667 -8.41 23.91 18.41
N ALA A 668 -9.19 24.80 19.03
CA ALA A 668 -10.20 25.58 18.33
C ALA A 668 -9.58 26.70 17.49
N ASN A 669 -10.25 27.06 16.39
CA ASN A 669 -9.84 28.16 15.52
C ASN A 669 -10.67 29.42 15.77
N LEU A 670 -10.13 30.36 16.52
CA LEU A 670 -10.70 31.66 16.89
C LEU A 670 -10.06 32.82 16.09
N ARG A 671 -9.52 32.55 14.90
CA ARG A 671 -8.87 33.58 14.06
C ARG A 671 -9.82 34.76 13.84
N ARG A 672 -9.37 35.98 14.14
CA ARG A 672 -10.15 37.22 14.02
C ARG A 672 -11.48 37.24 14.80
N ALA A 673 -11.67 36.33 15.76
CA ALA A 673 -12.85 36.37 16.62
C ALA A 673 -12.86 37.63 17.50
N ASN A 674 -14.05 38.11 17.83
CA ASN A 674 -14.25 39.23 18.74
C ASN A 674 -14.63 38.74 20.14
N LEU A 675 -13.69 38.76 21.07
CA LEU A 675 -13.79 38.37 22.48
C LEU A 675 -13.72 39.60 23.41
N LEU A 676 -14.11 40.78 22.93
CA LEU A 676 -14.11 42.02 23.72
C LEU A 676 -14.87 41.84 25.04
N GLU A 677 -14.20 42.05 26.17
CA GLU A 677 -14.78 41.93 27.52
C GLU A 677 -15.43 40.55 27.80
N ALA A 678 -15.02 39.50 27.09
CA ALA A 678 -15.47 38.13 27.36
C ALA A 678 -14.78 37.57 28.61
N ASP A 679 -15.50 36.74 29.37
CA ASP A 679 -14.99 36.05 30.56
C ASP A 679 -14.55 34.63 30.19
N LEU A 680 -13.25 34.41 30.01
CA LEU A 680 -12.60 33.12 29.76
C LEU A 680 -11.78 32.65 30.98
N SER A 681 -12.17 33.04 32.20
CA SER A 681 -11.49 32.59 33.41
C SER A 681 -11.50 31.05 33.52
N ASP A 682 -10.34 30.47 33.86
CA ASP A 682 -10.11 29.01 33.90
C ASP A 682 -10.41 28.24 32.59
N ALA A 683 -10.61 28.92 31.46
CA ALA A 683 -10.89 28.26 30.18
C ALA A 683 -9.66 27.52 29.65
N ASN A 684 -9.90 26.43 28.90
CA ASN A 684 -8.85 25.70 28.20
C ASN A 684 -8.72 26.18 26.77
N LEU A 685 -7.63 26.86 26.42
CA LEU A 685 -7.30 27.33 25.07
C LEU A 685 -5.96 26.73 24.58
N ALA A 686 -5.58 25.55 25.10
CA ALA A 686 -4.34 24.90 24.69
C ALA A 686 -4.33 24.66 23.17
N GLU A 687 -3.24 25.04 22.52
CA GLU A 687 -3.04 24.92 21.07
C GLU A 687 -4.09 25.67 20.19
N ALA A 688 -4.97 26.49 20.78
CA ALA A 688 -5.97 27.26 20.05
C ALA A 688 -5.35 28.34 19.15
N VAL A 689 -6.05 28.69 18.07
CA VAL A 689 -5.62 29.69 17.09
C VAL A 689 -6.40 30.99 17.27
N LEU A 690 -5.80 31.99 17.92
CA LEU A 690 -6.38 33.31 18.18
C LEU A 690 -5.73 34.42 17.32
N VAL A 691 -5.21 34.06 16.15
CA VAL A 691 -4.48 35.00 15.28
C VAL A 691 -5.37 36.19 14.88
N TYR A 692 -4.92 37.40 15.19
CA TYR A 692 -5.66 38.66 15.03
C TYR A 692 -7.01 38.74 15.77
N ALA A 693 -7.24 37.92 16.81
CA ALA A 693 -8.45 38.01 17.63
C ALA A 693 -8.48 39.31 18.45
N ASN A 694 -9.66 39.88 18.63
CA ASN A 694 -9.86 41.02 19.53
C ASN A 694 -10.23 40.51 20.92
N CYS A 695 -9.28 40.51 21.84
CA CYS A 695 -9.44 40.08 23.23
C CYS A 695 -9.29 41.27 24.21
N THR A 696 -9.60 42.48 23.76
CA THR A 696 -9.47 43.70 24.58
C THR A 696 -10.29 43.54 25.85
N ARG A 697 -9.67 43.78 27.01
CA ARG A 697 -10.30 43.65 28.35
C ARG A 697 -10.98 42.30 28.63
N ALA A 698 -10.63 41.25 27.89
CA ALA A 698 -11.10 39.91 28.21
C ALA A 698 -10.45 39.41 29.51
N ASP A 699 -11.18 38.60 30.25
CA ASP A 699 -10.68 37.91 31.44
C ASP A 699 -10.17 36.52 31.04
N PHE A 700 -8.89 36.27 31.22
CA PHE A 700 -8.19 34.99 31.04
C PHE A 700 -7.54 34.55 32.35
N THR A 701 -8.05 34.98 33.50
CA THR A 701 -7.51 34.61 34.81
C THR A 701 -7.44 33.09 34.92
N SER A 702 -6.26 32.56 35.24
CA SER A 702 -5.97 31.12 35.33
C SER A 702 -6.24 30.28 34.06
N ALA A 703 -6.44 30.91 32.90
CA ALA A 703 -6.70 30.21 31.65
C ALA A 703 -5.47 29.41 31.15
N TYR A 704 -5.73 28.31 30.44
CA TYR A 704 -4.70 27.44 29.85
C TYR A 704 -4.49 27.82 28.39
N LEU A 705 -3.42 28.55 28.08
CA LEU A 705 -3.07 29.03 26.73
C LEU A 705 -1.74 28.43 26.23
N SER A 706 -1.30 27.30 26.79
CA SER A 706 -0.04 26.66 26.41
C SER A 706 -0.03 26.36 24.90
N LYS A 707 1.03 26.80 24.22
CA LYS A 707 1.21 26.69 22.75
C LYS A 707 0.11 27.34 21.89
N ALA A 708 -0.75 28.19 22.47
CA ALA A 708 -1.74 28.92 21.72
C ALA A 708 -1.07 29.89 20.72
N LYS A 709 -1.72 30.13 19.58
CA LYS A 709 -1.25 31.06 18.54
C LYS A 709 -2.02 32.38 18.63
N LEU A 710 -1.43 33.36 19.28
CA LEU A 710 -1.97 34.70 19.53
C LEU A 710 -1.31 35.77 18.63
N ILE A 711 -0.78 35.37 17.47
CA ILE A 711 -0.06 36.26 16.55
C ILE A 711 -0.94 37.47 16.18
N GLY A 712 -0.48 38.67 16.48
CA GLY A 712 -1.21 39.92 16.20
C GLY A 712 -2.54 40.07 16.95
N ALA A 713 -2.81 39.25 17.97
CA ALA A 713 -4.02 39.38 18.80
C ALA A 713 -3.99 40.69 19.61
N ASN A 714 -5.16 41.29 19.82
CA ASN A 714 -5.31 42.48 20.65
C ASN A 714 -5.79 42.10 22.05
N LEU A 715 -4.87 42.05 23.01
CA LEU A 715 -5.07 41.73 24.43
C LEU A 715 -4.96 42.98 25.33
N ALA A 716 -5.18 44.18 24.77
CA ALA A 716 -5.03 45.42 25.51
C ALA A 716 -5.96 45.45 26.74
N GLY A 717 -5.39 45.70 27.92
CA GLY A 717 -6.09 45.70 29.19
C GLY A 717 -6.74 44.37 29.59
N ALA A 718 -6.40 43.25 28.94
CA ALA A 718 -6.88 41.92 29.33
C ALA A 718 -6.31 41.51 30.70
N ASP A 719 -7.07 40.69 31.43
CA ASP A 719 -6.58 40.07 32.66
C ASP A 719 -6.06 38.67 32.37
N LEU A 720 -4.76 38.46 32.47
CA LEU A 720 -4.07 37.17 32.29
C LEU A 720 -3.42 36.74 33.62
N THR A 721 -3.97 37.18 34.75
CA THR A 721 -3.47 36.80 36.09
C THR A 721 -3.43 35.28 36.23
N ASP A 722 -2.27 34.73 36.61
CA ASP A 722 -2.00 33.30 36.77
C ASP A 722 -2.26 32.44 35.50
N ALA A 723 -2.38 33.06 34.31
CA ALA A 723 -2.59 32.34 33.06
C ALA A 723 -1.34 31.53 32.64
N LYS A 724 -1.56 30.40 31.95
CA LYS A 724 -0.50 29.50 31.49
C LYS A 724 -0.28 29.65 29.99
N LEU A 725 0.74 30.41 29.60
CA LEU A 725 1.13 30.75 28.23
C LEU A 725 2.44 30.04 27.79
N ILE A 726 2.73 28.88 28.36
CA ILE A 726 3.96 28.11 28.10
C ILE A 726 4.08 27.84 26.59
N ASP A 727 5.21 28.21 25.99
CA ASP A 727 5.48 28.09 24.55
C ASP A 727 4.43 28.75 23.62
N ALA A 728 3.63 29.70 24.12
CA ALA A 728 2.65 30.42 23.29
C ALA A 728 3.32 31.35 22.28
N ASP A 729 2.71 31.53 21.11
CA ASP A 729 3.16 32.47 20.09
C ASP A 729 2.35 33.77 20.16
N LEU A 730 2.96 34.79 20.77
CA LEU A 730 2.44 36.14 20.98
C LEU A 730 3.12 37.14 20.03
N THR A 731 3.68 36.68 18.90
CA THR A 731 4.38 37.55 17.94
C THR A 731 3.44 38.68 17.48
N ASP A 732 3.92 39.92 17.50
CA ASP A 732 3.14 41.12 17.15
C ASP A 732 1.86 41.36 17.99
N ALA A 733 1.65 40.63 19.09
CA ALA A 733 0.45 40.80 19.93
C ALA A 733 0.47 42.13 20.71
N ASN A 734 -0.71 42.70 20.95
CA ASN A 734 -0.86 43.92 21.75
C ASN A 734 -1.33 43.57 23.17
N LEU A 735 -0.42 43.61 24.14
CA LEU A 735 -0.62 43.37 25.58
C LEU A 735 -0.54 44.67 26.40
N ALA A 736 -0.76 45.84 25.77
CA ALA A 736 -0.66 47.12 26.47
C ALA A 736 -1.61 47.16 27.67
N GLU A 737 -1.10 47.57 28.83
CA GLU A 737 -1.83 47.67 30.10
C GLU A 737 -2.47 46.34 30.57
N ALA A 738 -2.10 45.20 30.01
CA ALA A 738 -2.62 43.89 30.44
C ALA A 738 -2.10 43.50 31.83
N SER A 739 -2.92 42.82 32.62
CA SER A 739 -2.48 42.17 33.85
C SER A 739 -1.90 40.80 33.51
N LEU A 740 -0.66 40.53 33.89
CA LEU A 740 0.07 39.28 33.68
C LEU A 740 0.65 38.79 35.02
N LYS A 741 0.01 39.20 36.13
CA LYS A 741 0.49 38.91 37.48
C LYS A 741 0.56 37.40 37.68
N GLY A 742 1.72 36.88 38.05
CA GLY A 742 1.92 35.43 38.28
C GLY A 742 1.77 34.54 37.02
N ALA A 743 1.62 35.13 35.83
CA ALA A 743 1.45 34.37 34.59
C ALA A 743 2.72 33.57 34.25
N ASN A 744 2.54 32.39 33.66
CA ASN A 744 3.64 31.58 33.15
C ASN A 744 3.77 31.74 31.63
N LEU A 745 4.77 32.48 31.18
CA LEU A 745 5.16 32.71 29.79
C LEU A 745 6.49 32.01 29.45
N SER A 746 6.88 30.94 30.16
CA SER A 746 8.12 30.24 29.90
C SER A 746 8.17 29.74 28.45
N GLY A 747 9.24 30.07 27.72
CA GLY A 747 9.43 29.70 26.31
C GLY A 747 8.56 30.47 25.31
N ALA A 748 7.70 31.40 25.74
CA ALA A 748 6.78 32.12 24.86
C ALA A 748 7.52 33.02 23.85
N ASP A 749 6.96 33.15 22.64
CA ASP A 749 7.46 34.06 21.61
C ASP A 749 6.71 35.39 21.66
N LEU A 750 7.33 36.41 22.25
CA LEU A 750 6.81 37.78 22.38
C LEU A 750 7.50 38.73 21.38
N THR A 751 8.02 38.20 20.27
CA THR A 751 8.72 39.00 19.27
C THR A 751 7.83 40.12 18.75
N ARG A 752 8.29 41.38 18.84
CA ARG A 752 7.56 42.61 18.47
C ARG A 752 6.23 42.82 19.22
N ALA A 753 5.97 42.09 20.30
CA ALA A 753 4.78 42.29 21.11
C ALA A 753 4.81 43.66 21.82
N ASN A 754 3.65 44.29 21.97
CA ASN A 754 3.49 45.54 22.70
C ASN A 754 3.04 45.28 24.14
N LEU A 755 3.94 45.33 25.11
CA LEU A 755 3.69 45.16 26.54
C LEU A 755 3.74 46.50 27.31
N ALA A 756 3.49 47.62 26.63
CA ALA A 756 3.60 48.94 27.26
C ALA A 756 2.65 49.04 28.47
N GLY A 757 3.19 49.38 29.64
CA GLY A 757 2.42 49.47 30.88
C GLY A 757 1.86 48.15 31.42
N ALA A 758 2.24 47.00 30.86
CA ALA A 758 1.77 45.70 31.33
C ALA A 758 2.23 45.40 32.77
N MET A 759 1.41 44.66 33.52
CA MET A 759 1.65 44.32 34.92
C MET A 759 2.08 42.86 35.08
N LEU A 760 3.38 42.58 35.02
CA LEU A 760 3.99 41.25 35.16
C LEU A 760 4.56 40.98 36.57
N TRP A 761 4.07 41.68 37.59
CA TRP A 761 4.59 41.53 38.95
C TRP A 761 4.09 40.25 39.63
N GLY A 762 4.66 39.89 40.77
CA GLY A 762 4.20 38.74 41.54
C GLY A 762 4.66 37.41 40.95
N LYS A 763 5.92 37.34 40.51
CA LYS A 763 6.60 36.13 40.01
C LYS A 763 6.07 35.59 38.68
N ALA A 764 5.77 36.49 37.73
CA ALA A 764 5.57 36.05 36.36
C ALA A 764 6.84 35.34 35.84
N ASP A 765 6.66 34.20 35.18
CA ASP A 765 7.73 33.39 34.61
C ASP A 765 7.88 33.73 33.13
N LEU A 766 9.00 34.36 32.76
CA LEU A 766 9.42 34.62 31.38
C LEU A 766 10.72 33.88 31.04
N THR A 767 10.99 32.76 31.73
CA THR A 767 12.19 31.98 31.46
C THR A 767 12.23 31.52 30.01
N GLU A 768 13.38 31.69 29.35
CA GLU A 768 13.58 31.32 27.93
C GLU A 768 12.66 32.04 26.93
N ALA A 769 11.90 33.07 27.36
CA ALA A 769 11.01 33.82 26.48
C ALA A 769 11.78 34.67 25.45
N LYS A 770 11.18 34.85 24.26
CA LYS A 770 11.74 35.70 23.20
C LYS A 770 11.07 37.07 23.21
N LEU A 771 11.78 38.09 23.69
CA LEU A 771 11.31 39.48 23.75
C LEU A 771 11.97 40.33 22.65
N ILE A 772 12.26 39.73 21.49
CA ILE A 772 12.98 40.40 20.41
C ILE A 772 12.14 41.55 19.87
N ASP A 773 12.68 42.77 19.87
CA ASP A 773 11.96 43.99 19.46
C ASP A 773 10.67 44.28 20.24
N ALA A 774 10.44 43.63 21.39
CA ALA A 774 9.26 43.84 22.20
C ALA A 774 9.25 45.23 22.87
N ASN A 775 8.06 45.82 23.02
CA ASN A 775 7.90 47.10 23.72
C ASN A 775 7.48 46.87 25.17
N LEU A 776 8.43 46.95 26.10
CA LEU A 776 8.24 46.81 27.55
C LEU A 776 8.23 48.17 28.27
N ALA A 777 8.00 49.27 27.54
CA ALA A 777 7.99 50.60 28.12
C ALA A 777 6.97 50.68 29.26
N GLU A 778 7.39 51.17 30.42
CA GLU A 778 6.51 51.32 31.60
C GLU A 778 5.97 50.02 32.20
N ALA A 779 6.42 48.86 31.72
CA ALA A 779 6.00 47.57 32.25
C ALA A 779 6.49 47.38 33.70
N ASN A 780 5.65 46.79 34.54
CA ASN A 780 6.01 46.36 35.88
C ASN A 780 6.44 44.89 35.86
N LEU A 781 7.73 44.64 35.96
CA LEU A 781 8.37 43.32 35.96
C LEU A 781 8.92 42.96 37.36
N ALA A 782 8.36 43.55 38.43
CA ALA A 782 8.83 43.28 39.77
C ALA A 782 8.74 41.79 40.12
N GLU A 783 9.83 41.21 40.63
CA GLU A 783 9.98 39.79 40.97
C GLU A 783 9.80 38.82 39.80
N ALA A 784 9.73 39.30 38.55
CA ALA A 784 9.61 38.42 37.38
C ALA A 784 10.90 37.62 37.13
N ASP A 785 10.75 36.40 36.63
CA ASP A 785 11.87 35.56 36.22
C ASP A 785 12.12 35.68 34.71
N LEU A 786 13.20 36.34 34.30
CA LEU A 786 13.61 36.45 32.90
C LEU A 786 14.82 35.57 32.59
N ALA A 787 15.09 34.53 33.38
CA ALA A 787 16.26 33.69 33.15
C ALA A 787 16.32 33.18 31.70
N LYS A 788 17.47 33.37 31.04
CA LYS A 788 17.72 33.01 29.63
C LYS A 788 16.81 33.69 28.59
N ALA A 789 16.04 34.70 28.96
CA ALA A 789 15.22 35.44 28.00
C ALA A 789 16.09 36.19 26.97
N ASN A 790 15.56 36.40 25.78
CA ASN A 790 16.21 37.17 24.72
C ASN A 790 15.60 38.57 24.60
N LEU A 791 16.36 39.60 24.96
CA LEU A 791 15.94 41.01 25.01
C LEU A 791 16.46 41.85 23.81
N ARG A 792 16.94 41.21 22.74
CA ARG A 792 17.48 41.91 21.56
C ARG A 792 16.49 42.93 21.01
N GLY A 793 16.87 44.20 20.91
CA GLY A 793 16.02 45.23 20.31
C GLY A 793 14.82 45.66 21.16
N ALA A 794 14.66 45.11 22.38
CA ALA A 794 13.55 45.44 23.26
C ALA A 794 13.61 46.92 23.68
N ASN A 795 12.45 47.51 23.99
CA ASN A 795 12.33 48.84 24.58
C ASN A 795 11.96 48.72 26.06
N LEU A 796 12.88 49.03 26.97
CA LEU A 796 12.65 49.00 28.41
C LEU A 796 12.44 50.41 28.99
N PHE A 797 12.14 51.42 28.17
CA PHE A 797 11.98 52.80 28.66
C PHE A 797 11.07 52.89 29.89
N GLY A 798 11.67 53.26 31.02
CA GLY A 798 11.02 53.31 32.30
C GLY A 798 10.32 52.01 32.66
N ALA A 799 10.93 50.84 32.48
CA ALA A 799 10.43 49.58 33.04
C ALA A 799 10.82 49.43 34.51
N TYR A 800 10.02 48.71 35.29
CA TYR A 800 10.28 48.46 36.72
C TYR A 800 10.71 47.01 36.96
N LEU A 801 12.01 46.74 37.13
CA LEU A 801 12.60 45.40 37.25
C LEU A 801 12.95 45.03 38.71
N ALA A 802 12.28 45.62 39.72
CA ALA A 802 12.69 45.40 41.09
C ALA A 802 12.69 43.90 41.46
N ASP A 803 13.78 43.39 42.03
CA ASP A 803 13.96 41.99 42.42
C ASP A 803 13.84 40.94 41.30
N ALA A 804 13.81 41.37 40.03
CA ALA A 804 13.72 40.50 38.86
C ALA A 804 14.99 39.64 38.70
N ASN A 805 14.82 38.43 38.18
CA ASN A 805 15.91 37.52 37.86
C ASN A 805 16.36 37.67 36.41
N LEU A 806 17.61 38.07 36.17
CA LEU A 806 18.19 38.25 34.84
C LEU A 806 19.30 37.24 34.52
N THR A 807 19.29 36.07 35.16
CA THR A 807 20.29 35.01 34.94
C THR A 807 20.38 34.66 33.45
N ASP A 808 21.59 34.70 32.87
CA ASP A 808 21.87 34.27 31.49
C ASP A 808 21.04 34.93 30.39
N ILE A 809 20.53 36.15 30.59
CA ILE A 809 19.82 36.89 29.54
C ILE A 809 20.70 37.15 28.30
N SER A 810 20.09 37.14 27.11
CA SER A 810 20.76 37.36 25.84
C SER A 810 20.22 38.61 25.11
N GLY A 811 20.96 39.10 24.11
CA GLY A 811 20.53 40.24 23.28
C GLY A 811 20.52 41.61 23.98
N TRP A 812 20.81 41.68 25.27
CA TRP A 812 20.68 42.90 26.08
C TRP A 812 21.57 44.08 25.63
N ARG A 813 22.69 43.81 24.93
CA ARG A 813 23.54 44.86 24.33
C ARG A 813 22.87 45.61 23.18
N GLU A 814 21.78 45.06 22.64
CA GLU A 814 21.02 45.63 21.53
C GLU A 814 19.67 46.22 21.99
N ILE A 815 19.45 46.41 23.29
CA ILE A 815 18.24 47.05 23.84
C ILE A 815 18.17 48.50 23.34
N LYS A 816 16.99 48.92 22.87
CA LYS A 816 16.76 50.24 22.25
C LYS A 816 16.78 51.38 23.26
N SER A 817 16.26 51.16 24.46
CA SER A 817 16.23 52.16 25.52
C SER A 817 16.27 51.52 26.90
N LEU A 818 17.16 52.03 27.74
CA LEU A 818 17.28 51.72 29.17
C LEU A 818 17.02 52.96 30.05
N GLU A 819 16.51 54.05 29.47
CA GLU A 819 16.27 55.28 30.22
C GLU A 819 15.18 55.06 31.28
N TYR A 820 15.43 55.51 32.50
CA TYR A 820 14.52 55.43 33.66
C TYR A 820 14.15 54.01 34.14
N VAL A 821 14.86 52.97 33.68
CA VAL A 821 14.67 51.60 34.15
C VAL A 821 15.02 51.48 35.64
N ASN A 822 14.15 50.89 36.45
CA ASN A 822 14.45 50.61 37.86
C ASN A 822 15.07 49.22 38.03
N ILE A 823 16.24 49.15 38.66
CA ILE A 823 16.97 47.88 38.85
C ILE A 823 17.21 47.53 40.34
N TYR A 824 16.38 48.06 41.25
CA TYR A 824 16.51 47.76 42.67
C TYR A 824 16.42 46.24 42.95
N GLY A 825 17.40 45.65 43.63
CA GLY A 825 17.36 44.23 44.00
C GLY A 825 17.45 43.23 42.85
N VAL A 826 17.69 43.67 41.60
CA VAL A 826 17.84 42.77 40.44
C VAL A 826 18.90 41.70 40.71
N LYS A 827 18.61 40.46 40.32
CA LYS A 827 19.44 39.29 40.58
C LYS A 827 20.13 38.82 39.30
N ASN A 828 21.41 38.47 39.42
CA ASN A 828 22.19 37.79 38.37
C ASN A 828 22.25 38.53 37.01
N ALA A 829 22.15 39.86 37.01
CA ALA A 829 22.28 40.63 35.79
C ALA A 829 23.74 40.68 35.31
N PRO A 830 23.98 40.79 33.99
CA PRO A 830 25.30 41.08 33.47
C PRO A 830 25.85 42.39 34.06
N LYS A 831 27.11 42.40 34.53
CA LYS A 831 27.72 43.60 35.15
C LYS A 831 27.60 44.86 34.27
N GLU A 832 27.89 44.72 32.99
CA GLU A 832 27.77 45.80 32.00
C GLU A 832 26.32 46.32 31.85
N PHE A 833 25.32 45.46 32.02
CA PHE A 833 23.91 45.86 32.02
C PHE A 833 23.58 46.69 33.26
N GLU A 834 24.03 46.23 34.45
CA GLU A 834 23.87 47.00 35.68
C GLU A 834 24.54 48.36 35.55
N GLU A 835 25.80 48.43 35.12
CA GLU A 835 26.54 49.68 34.93
C GLU A 835 25.79 50.68 34.05
N GLN A 836 25.13 50.23 32.97
CA GLN A 836 24.32 51.10 32.11
C GLN A 836 23.01 51.57 32.76
N ALA A 837 22.46 50.81 33.72
CA ALA A 837 21.20 51.10 34.41
C ALA A 837 21.38 51.57 35.88
N THR A 838 22.61 51.85 36.33
CA THR A 838 22.96 52.03 37.77
C THR A 838 22.76 53.43 38.36
N ALA A 839 22.06 54.36 37.71
CA ALA A 839 21.89 55.69 38.30
C ALA A 839 21.22 55.56 39.70
N PRO A 840 21.74 56.20 40.77
CA PRO A 840 21.18 56.03 42.12
C PRO A 840 19.67 56.36 42.23
N GLU A 841 19.20 57.26 41.37
CA GLU A 841 17.79 57.65 41.26
C GLU A 841 16.89 56.52 40.70
N GLN A 842 17.48 55.45 40.15
CA GLN A 842 16.84 54.28 39.53
C GLN A 842 16.87 53.04 40.45
N ARG A 843 16.98 53.26 41.76
CA ARG A 843 16.97 52.22 42.82
C ARG A 843 15.87 52.48 43.83
N ILE A 844 14.63 52.54 43.34
CA ILE A 844 13.43 52.78 44.15
C ILE A 844 12.75 51.43 44.41
N GLU A 845 12.43 51.16 45.67
CA GLU A 845 11.88 49.88 46.14
C GLU A 845 10.36 49.77 45.95
N SER A 846 9.65 50.90 45.93
CA SER A 846 8.20 50.94 45.73
C SER A 846 7.87 51.32 44.28
N TYR A 847 7.02 50.50 43.64
CA TYR A 847 6.51 50.81 42.29
C TYR A 847 5.78 52.16 42.23
N ILE A 848 5.02 52.50 43.27
CA ILE A 848 4.28 53.78 43.32
C ILE A 848 5.26 54.95 43.36
N GLU A 849 6.26 54.89 44.25
CA GLU A 849 7.28 55.93 44.37
C GLU A 849 8.07 56.09 43.07
N TRP A 850 8.44 54.98 42.44
CA TRP A 850 9.16 54.99 41.18
C TRP A 850 8.33 55.61 40.05
N ARG A 851 7.05 55.22 39.95
CA ARG A 851 6.13 55.75 38.94
C ARG A 851 5.96 57.26 39.10
N ASP A 852 5.82 57.73 40.33
CA ASP A 852 5.64 59.15 40.64
C ASP A 852 6.94 59.94 40.40
N TRP A 853 8.11 59.39 40.77
CA TRP A 853 9.42 59.95 40.47
C TRP A 853 9.64 60.11 38.96
N LYS A 854 9.40 59.04 38.19
CA LYS A 854 9.55 59.02 36.73
C LYS A 854 8.65 60.08 36.10
N ARG A 855 7.37 60.14 36.49
CA ARG A 855 6.42 61.15 36.00
C ARG A 855 6.93 62.57 36.23
N GLN A 856 7.45 62.87 37.43
CA GLN A 856 8.02 64.18 37.73
C GLN A 856 9.26 64.49 36.88
N LYS A 857 10.16 63.51 36.67
CA LYS A 857 11.36 63.68 35.83
C LYS A 857 11.00 63.93 34.37
N ILE A 858 10.07 63.16 33.81
CA ILE A 858 9.58 63.35 32.44
C ILE A 858 8.91 64.72 32.31
N GLN A 859 8.02 65.08 33.25
CA GLN A 859 7.37 66.40 33.24
C GLN A 859 8.39 67.55 33.25
N LYS A 860 9.41 67.49 34.13
CA LYS A 860 10.50 68.48 34.18
C LYS A 860 11.31 68.55 32.88
N ALA A 861 11.58 67.40 32.25
CA ALA A 861 12.28 67.34 30.97
C ALA A 861 11.45 67.92 29.81
N THR A 862 10.12 67.79 29.87
CA THR A 862 9.20 68.36 28.88
C THR A 862 8.81 69.82 29.12
N SER A 863 8.80 70.30 30.37
CA SER A 863 8.44 71.67 30.74
C SER A 863 9.62 72.65 30.69
N GLY A 864 10.84 72.16 30.48
CA GLY A 864 12.06 72.96 30.32
C GLY A 864 12.38 73.34 28.86
N LYS A 865 11.40 73.25 27.96
CA LYS A 865 11.49 73.68 26.55
C LYS A 865 10.70 74.95 26.32
#